data_AF-A0A2E4ZVZ8-F1
#
_entry.id   AF-A0A2E4ZVZ8-F1
#
_cell.length_a   1.000
_cell.length_b   1.000
_cell.length_c   1.000
_cell.angle_alpha   90.00
_cell.angle_beta   90.00
_cell.angle_gamma   90.00
#
_symmetry.space_group_name_H-M   'P 1'
#
loop_
_entity.id
_entity.type
_entity.pdbx_description
1 polymer ?
#
loop_
_entity_poly.entity_id
_entity_poly.type
_entity_poly.pdbx_seq_one_letter_code
_entity_poly.pdbx_strand_id
1 'polypeptide(L)'
;MYLIMTSKTIIGVLALLLANSMNAAQPYGFGKVVTLGKHDQLVHHESLRVLTAEVVGFVHYQQGRKMTGAMDNPSSFTILEDGKPMTSHKVLGRFVKLHHMGHVPEAYLPATLVGIVYVKLPKPMTEGKTYSFRSRGIGSKNVDVTLKWSAKTVLSDAIKVNQIGYLPDTRIRLAYVGKWLGTGGALEPKLSEFQVIDLETGEVAYKGKAQLRHKAGQKAEDAYKQDFSGENVYGLDFADLKKPGVYCIQITGIGRSYSFRIGEDVMAEPLFTSIRALYHARCGIALDHKHTPWTRNVCKQHVKIAAYPEYGKPLDFKSIDAYLKKGKAEGSLQYKIVRGGYHDAADYDRRPMHIPIAHNLCRVYEMNPEAFIDQQFIIPESGNGIPDVLDEAWFLLLYYLETQWPDGGISSGSEGTGHPFTNDHPKNPWRSNTDNESVEYVMLPVSASSCFSFATSAAHLGRLLQRFDQGKAKGKQLVEAAGKAFDCGMKKFPAKDLGSEFQIAEAAAELLHATRDVKYAKAIDGLPTIKTAKIDYLSNIGLAYTFSALPPDLPGLDKSFQTKLKAGCISSVGWAVNSFTRKKGYLHFKHPWAPIGTGTASVTQAWWMALMWKMTGDPLYRDLLCASVDVALGANPMGQVQCSGLGQKHVLHPEYLESMNDALEEYLPGLWVYGPGNGKSWITNIYPPIPAVDKIPPLYSFYDVDQWPGQTEFTVTETILPAVVMFGALAPKNPKPYEGPLPSPK
;
A
#
# COMPACT_ATOMS: atom_id res chain seq x y z
N MET A 1 -44.84 25.92 49.14
CA MET A 1 -44.33 24.55 49.36
C MET A 1 -44.43 23.83 48.02
N TYR A 2 -43.33 23.23 47.55
CA TYR A 2 -43.13 22.63 46.20
C TYR A 2 -42.87 23.59 45.04
N LEU A 3 -41.60 23.99 44.86
CA LEU A 3 -40.80 23.87 43.62
C LEU A 3 -39.52 24.73 43.75
N ILE A 4 -38.63 24.35 44.67
CA ILE A 4 -37.25 24.83 44.71
C ILE A 4 -36.39 23.60 44.93
N MET A 5 -36.21 22.79 43.90
CA MET A 5 -35.23 21.69 43.82
C MET A 5 -35.36 21.06 42.43
N THR A 6 -34.67 21.61 41.42
CA THR A 6 -34.11 20.90 40.24
C THR A 6 -33.67 21.92 39.19
N SER A 7 -32.58 22.64 39.45
CA SER A 7 -31.90 23.45 38.42
C SER A 7 -30.39 23.23 38.40
N LYS A 8 -29.84 22.52 39.38
CA LYS A 8 -28.40 22.17 39.45
C LYS A 8 -28.06 20.79 38.90
N THR A 9 -29.04 19.91 38.66
CA THR A 9 -28.82 18.56 38.12
C THR A 9 -28.87 18.51 36.58
N ILE A 10 -29.48 19.52 35.92
CA ILE A 10 -29.64 19.52 34.45
C ILE A 10 -28.41 20.14 33.76
N ILE A 11 -27.71 21.08 34.39
CA ILE A 11 -26.50 21.70 33.82
C ILE A 11 -25.27 20.76 33.95
N GLY A 12 -25.23 19.91 34.99
CA GLY A 12 -24.19 18.89 35.13
C GLY A 12 -24.33 17.71 34.16
N VAL A 13 -25.56 17.37 33.75
CA VAL A 13 -25.82 16.28 32.80
C VAL A 13 -25.67 16.73 31.35
N LEU A 14 -25.97 18.00 31.02
CA LEU A 14 -25.68 18.55 29.69
C LEU A 14 -24.16 18.74 29.46
N ALA A 15 -23.40 19.10 30.49
CA ALA A 15 -21.94 19.22 30.41
C ALA A 15 -21.23 17.85 30.33
N LEU A 16 -21.78 16.79 30.96
CA LEU A 16 -21.27 15.42 30.80
C LEU A 16 -21.69 14.74 29.48
N LEU A 17 -22.79 15.18 28.85
CA LEU A 17 -23.20 14.69 27.52
C LEU A 17 -22.55 15.47 26.36
N LEU A 18 -21.98 16.65 26.62
CA LEU A 18 -21.21 17.43 25.64
C LEU A 18 -19.68 17.20 25.74
N ALA A 19 -19.21 16.44 26.72
CA ALA A 19 -17.80 16.07 26.88
C ALA A 19 -17.42 14.74 26.21
N ASN A 20 -18.38 14.00 25.66
CA ASN A 20 -18.12 12.85 24.79
C ASN A 20 -18.45 13.23 23.35
N SER A 21 -17.48 13.01 22.46
CA SER A 21 -17.52 13.20 21.01
C SER A 21 -17.54 14.65 20.48
N MET A 22 -16.57 15.48 20.87
CA MET A 22 -15.96 16.36 19.86
C MET A 22 -14.84 15.59 19.16
N ASN A 23 -15.19 14.55 18.38
CA ASN A 23 -14.29 14.01 17.36
C ASN A 23 -14.27 15.02 16.20
N ALA A 24 -13.59 16.16 16.39
CA ALA A 24 -13.05 16.87 15.24
C ALA A 24 -12.14 15.88 14.51
N ALA A 25 -12.33 15.70 13.20
CA ALA A 25 -11.41 14.91 12.41
C ALA A 25 -10.02 15.53 12.61
N GLN A 26 -9.07 14.74 13.13
CA GLN A 26 -7.72 15.23 13.33
C GLN A 26 -7.09 15.48 11.94
N PRO A 27 -6.31 16.56 11.79
CA PRO A 27 -5.65 16.86 10.52
C PRO A 27 -4.77 15.67 10.11
N TYR A 28 -4.78 15.37 8.83
CA TYR A 28 -4.02 14.29 8.23
C TYR A 28 -2.52 14.54 8.46
N GLY A 29 -1.80 13.52 8.90
CA GLY A 29 -0.42 13.65 9.37
C GLY A 29 0.57 13.88 8.23
N PHE A 30 0.23 13.45 7.01
CA PHE A 30 1.06 13.53 5.80
C PHE A 30 2.54 13.23 6.08
N GLY A 31 2.80 12.08 6.71
CA GLY A 31 4.16 11.61 6.95
C GLY A 31 4.88 12.20 8.17
N LYS A 32 4.28 13.16 8.87
CA LYS A 32 4.92 13.85 10.00
C LYS A 32 4.87 13.03 11.29
N VAL A 33 5.89 13.19 12.14
CA VAL A 33 5.81 12.75 13.54
C VAL A 33 4.74 13.60 14.23
N VAL A 34 3.71 12.93 14.73
CA VAL A 34 2.54 13.58 15.34
C VAL A 34 2.66 13.52 16.86
N THR A 35 2.38 14.64 17.53
CA THR A 35 2.19 14.70 18.98
C THR A 35 0.72 14.43 19.27
N LEU A 36 0.40 13.24 19.78
CA LEU A 36 -1.00 12.79 19.89
C LEU A 36 -1.65 13.06 21.25
N GLY A 37 -0.96 13.67 22.22
CA GLY A 37 -1.54 14.01 23.52
C GLY A 37 -0.59 14.82 24.38
N LYS A 38 -1.08 15.40 25.49
CA LYS A 38 -0.27 16.29 26.36
C LYS A 38 0.93 15.60 27.01
N HIS A 39 0.93 14.28 27.12
CA HIS A 39 2.06 13.49 27.64
C HIS A 39 2.92 12.86 26.54
N ASP A 40 2.68 13.20 25.27
CA ASP A 40 3.46 12.68 24.16
C ASP A 40 4.79 13.44 24.00
N GLN A 41 5.81 13.00 24.73
CA GLN A 41 7.15 13.57 24.73
C GLN A 41 8.15 12.64 24.03
N LEU A 42 7.93 12.34 22.75
CA LEU A 42 8.80 11.44 21.99
C LEU A 42 10.19 12.08 21.77
N VAL A 43 11.25 11.34 22.11
CA VAL A 43 12.65 11.70 21.86
C VAL A 43 13.23 10.71 20.87
N HIS A 44 13.69 11.20 19.72
CA HIS A 44 14.39 10.41 18.71
C HIS A 44 15.50 11.23 18.05
N HIS A 45 16.47 10.54 17.46
CA HIS A 45 17.57 11.16 16.70
C HIS A 45 17.81 10.40 15.40
N GLU A 46 18.18 11.11 14.34
CA GLU A 46 18.48 10.51 13.05
C GLU A 46 19.80 9.73 13.04
N SER A 47 20.81 10.26 13.75
CA SER A 47 22.16 9.68 13.80
C SER A 47 22.36 8.61 14.88
N LEU A 48 21.34 8.33 15.71
CA LEU A 48 21.40 7.33 16.77
C LEU A 48 20.06 6.58 16.88
N ARG A 49 20.09 5.27 16.69
CA ARG A 49 18.94 4.38 16.92
C ARG A 49 19.07 3.69 18.27
N VAL A 50 18.20 3.98 19.22
CA VAL A 50 18.17 3.20 20.46
C VAL A 50 17.37 1.92 20.21
N LEU A 51 17.93 0.77 20.59
CA LEU A 51 17.20 -0.51 20.54
C LEU A 51 16.77 -0.92 21.94
N THR A 52 17.70 -0.83 22.89
CA THR A 52 17.45 -1.04 24.31
C THR A 52 18.35 -0.11 25.14
N ALA A 53 18.17 -0.11 26.46
CA ALA A 53 19.08 0.55 27.38
C ALA A 53 20.53 0.02 27.27
N GLU A 54 20.74 -1.20 26.74
CA GLU A 54 22.05 -1.81 26.57
C GLU A 54 22.58 -1.70 25.14
N VAL A 55 21.74 -1.44 24.12
CA VAL A 55 22.14 -1.53 22.71
C VAL A 55 21.65 -0.32 21.91
N VAL A 56 22.59 0.35 21.25
CA VAL A 56 22.34 1.48 20.34
C VAL A 56 22.96 1.21 18.96
N GLY A 57 22.44 1.86 17.93
CA GLY A 57 22.96 1.86 16.58
C GLY A 57 23.42 3.25 16.18
N PHE A 58 24.71 3.42 15.89
CA PHE A 58 25.27 4.65 15.32
C PHE A 58 24.98 4.68 13.82
N VAL A 59 24.31 5.73 13.34
CA VAL A 59 23.95 5.87 11.93
C VAL A 59 24.93 6.81 11.23
N HIS A 60 25.55 6.31 10.18
CA HIS A 60 26.54 7.00 9.38
C HIS A 60 26.08 7.11 7.93
N TYR A 61 26.46 8.19 7.28
CA TYR A 61 26.20 8.40 5.85
C TYR A 61 27.52 8.65 5.12
N GLN A 62 27.62 8.15 3.88
CA GLN A 62 28.77 8.40 3.03
C GLN A 62 28.37 8.42 1.56
N GLN A 63 28.73 9.49 0.86
CA GLN A 63 28.66 9.51 -0.60
C GLN A 63 29.74 8.59 -1.20
N GLY A 64 29.35 7.85 -2.24
CA GLY A 64 30.22 6.94 -2.97
C GLY A 64 29.74 5.48 -2.91
N ARG A 65 30.63 4.57 -3.29
CA ARG A 65 30.30 3.14 -3.47
C ARG A 65 30.59 2.25 -2.26
N LYS A 66 31.27 2.77 -1.24
CA LYS A 66 31.68 2.00 -0.06
C LYS A 66 31.73 2.89 1.18
N MET A 67 31.25 2.36 2.30
CA MET A 67 31.42 2.97 3.62
C MET A 67 32.85 2.73 4.11
N THR A 68 33.53 3.80 4.51
CA THR A 68 34.91 3.78 5.03
C THR A 68 34.93 4.01 6.55
N GLY A 69 36.04 3.62 7.18
CA GLY A 69 36.24 3.75 8.63
C GLY A 69 36.30 2.42 9.36
N ALA A 70 36.80 2.44 10.60
CA ALA A 70 37.00 1.27 11.42
C ALA A 70 35.70 0.86 12.17
N MET A 71 34.66 0.48 11.42
CA MET A 71 33.33 0.15 11.96
C MET A 71 33.32 -0.98 13.01
N ASP A 72 34.28 -1.91 12.94
CA ASP A 72 34.39 -3.01 13.93
C ASP A 72 35.25 -2.65 15.14
N ASN A 73 35.91 -1.48 15.14
CA ASN A 73 36.82 -1.09 16.21
C ASN A 73 36.05 -0.38 17.33
N PRO A 74 35.99 -0.94 18.55
CA PRO A 74 35.33 -0.27 19.67
C PRO A 74 35.91 1.11 19.97
N SER A 75 37.20 1.37 19.72
CA SER A 75 37.80 2.68 20.00
C SER A 75 37.29 3.81 19.09
N SER A 76 36.60 3.49 17.99
CA SER A 76 35.92 4.48 17.14
C SER A 76 34.69 5.08 17.83
N PHE A 77 34.23 4.52 18.94
CA PHE A 77 33.05 4.94 19.67
C PHE A 77 33.41 5.40 21.08
N THR A 78 32.80 6.50 21.52
CA THR A 78 32.91 7.03 22.88
C THR A 78 31.50 7.21 23.43
N ILE A 79 31.25 6.61 24.59
CA ILE A 79 29.97 6.70 25.30
C ILE A 79 30.24 7.33 26.65
N LEU A 80 29.52 8.39 26.99
CA LEU A 80 29.62 9.09 28.26
C LEU A 80 28.31 8.95 29.05
N GLU A 81 28.39 8.66 30.34
CA GLU A 81 27.28 8.74 31.31
C GLU A 81 27.54 9.95 32.22
N ASP A 82 26.67 10.97 32.17
CA ASP A 82 26.83 12.23 32.90
C ASP A 82 28.24 12.83 32.72
N GLY A 83 28.74 12.79 31.48
CA GLY A 83 30.08 13.26 31.10
C GLY A 83 31.23 12.31 31.41
N LYS A 84 31.01 11.20 32.12
CA LYS A 84 32.04 10.22 32.47
C LYS A 84 32.13 9.09 31.44
N PRO A 85 33.31 8.73 30.91
CA PRO A 85 33.45 7.64 29.96
C PRO A 85 32.94 6.30 30.50
N MET A 86 32.17 5.59 29.68
CA MET A 86 31.82 4.18 29.89
C MET A 86 32.79 3.31 29.10
N THR A 87 33.67 2.58 29.79
CA THR A 87 34.68 1.71 29.16
C THR A 87 34.14 0.30 28.94
N SER A 88 34.66 -0.40 27.92
CA SER A 88 34.34 -1.80 27.57
C SER A 88 33.01 -2.03 26.83
N HIS A 89 32.52 -1.05 26.07
CA HIS A 89 31.46 -1.30 25.09
C HIS A 89 31.94 -2.23 23.97
N LYS A 90 31.00 -2.91 23.31
CA LYS A 90 31.30 -3.90 22.26
C LYS A 90 30.54 -3.59 20.99
N VAL A 91 31.21 -3.62 19.85
CA VAL A 91 30.53 -3.64 18.55
C VAL A 91 29.90 -5.01 18.36
N LEU A 92 28.59 -5.06 18.12
CA LEU A 92 27.83 -6.29 17.90
C LEU A 92 27.77 -6.68 16.42
N GLY A 93 27.66 -5.69 15.55
CA GLY A 93 27.50 -5.90 14.12
C GLY A 93 27.19 -4.61 13.38
N ARG A 94 27.04 -4.72 12.07
CA ARG A 94 26.75 -3.59 11.19
C ARG A 94 25.79 -3.97 10.08
N PHE A 95 25.04 -2.98 9.62
CA PHE A 95 24.27 -3.05 8.39
C PHE A 95 24.57 -1.83 7.52
N VAL A 96 25.13 -2.04 6.34
CA VAL A 96 25.43 -0.98 5.36
C VAL A 96 24.64 -1.26 4.11
N LYS A 97 23.95 -0.25 3.58
CA LYS A 97 23.21 -0.35 2.32
C LYS A 97 23.16 0.99 1.60
N LEU A 98 22.77 0.95 0.33
CA LEU A 98 22.38 2.16 -0.39
C LEU A 98 21.19 2.81 0.31
N HIS A 99 21.27 4.13 0.49
CA HIS A 99 20.24 4.93 1.16
C HIS A 99 19.48 5.82 0.19
N HIS A 100 20.22 6.49 -0.68
CA HIS A 100 19.70 7.53 -1.55
C HIS A 100 20.56 7.61 -2.81
N MET A 101 19.94 7.91 -3.93
CA MET A 101 20.60 8.37 -5.15
C MET A 101 20.14 9.81 -5.37
N GLY A 102 21.08 10.72 -5.60
CA GLY A 102 20.77 12.14 -5.79
C GLY A 102 19.74 12.34 -6.89
N HIS A 103 18.96 13.42 -6.77
CA HIS A 103 18.08 13.87 -7.84
C HIS A 103 18.88 13.90 -9.13
N VAL A 104 18.37 13.17 -10.11
CA VAL A 104 19.09 12.78 -11.31
C VAL A 104 19.66 14.08 -11.94
N PRO A 105 20.96 14.19 -12.27
CA PRO A 105 21.40 14.71 -13.59
C PRO A 105 21.88 13.54 -14.46
N GLU A 106 22.49 12.54 -13.82
CA GLU A 106 23.00 11.28 -14.35
C GLU A 106 22.37 10.12 -13.56
N ALA A 107 21.97 9.04 -14.23
CA ALA A 107 21.37 7.89 -13.56
C ALA A 107 22.34 7.27 -12.54
N TYR A 108 21.80 6.85 -11.40
CA TYR A 108 22.51 6.16 -10.32
C TYR A 108 23.55 6.99 -9.54
N LEU A 109 23.67 8.30 -9.79
CA LEU A 109 24.65 9.18 -9.17
C LEU A 109 24.07 10.55 -8.81
N PRO A 110 24.56 11.21 -7.74
CA PRO A 110 25.49 10.69 -6.73
C PRO A 110 24.80 9.69 -5.78
N ALA A 111 25.47 8.59 -5.43
CA ALA A 111 24.93 7.63 -4.46
C ALA A 111 25.40 7.91 -3.04
N THR A 112 24.49 7.76 -2.07
CA THR A 112 24.76 7.85 -0.63
C THR A 112 24.45 6.51 0.03
N LEU A 113 25.41 5.97 0.76
CA LEU A 113 25.22 4.79 1.61
C LEU A 113 24.83 5.21 3.02
N VAL A 114 23.99 4.41 3.67
CA VAL A 114 23.75 4.45 5.12
C VAL A 114 24.40 3.22 5.76
N GLY A 115 25.08 3.43 6.88
CA GLY A 115 25.69 2.39 7.69
C GLY A 115 25.23 2.51 9.14
N ILE A 116 24.68 1.45 9.70
CA ILE A 116 24.33 1.37 11.11
C ILE A 116 25.31 0.43 11.80
N VAL A 117 26.04 0.93 12.80
CA VAL A 117 26.92 0.11 13.65
C VAL A 117 26.27 -0.06 15.02
N TYR A 118 25.97 -1.31 15.36
CA TYR A 118 25.31 -1.65 16.62
C TYR A 118 26.35 -1.86 17.72
N VAL A 119 26.19 -1.14 18.82
CA VAL A 119 27.11 -1.13 19.96
C VAL A 119 26.35 -1.49 21.22
N LYS A 120 26.86 -2.48 21.95
CA LYS A 120 26.43 -2.85 23.29
C LYS A 120 27.20 -2.05 24.33
N LEU A 121 26.47 -1.38 25.21
CA LEU A 121 27.02 -0.66 26.35
C LEU A 121 27.55 -1.64 27.42
N PRO A 122 28.51 -1.22 28.27
CA PRO A 122 29.04 -2.06 29.35
C PRO A 122 27.98 -2.46 30.39
N LYS A 123 27.00 -1.58 30.60
CA LYS A 123 25.84 -1.75 31.48
C LYS A 123 24.63 -1.03 30.87
N PRO A 124 23.39 -1.41 31.22
CA PRO A 124 22.20 -0.66 30.80
C PRO A 124 22.26 0.83 31.19
N MET A 125 21.71 1.69 30.33
CA MET A 125 21.41 3.07 30.69
C MET A 125 20.47 3.14 31.91
N THR A 126 20.74 4.10 32.79
CA THR A 126 19.97 4.34 34.02
C THR A 126 18.98 5.48 33.78
N GLU A 127 17.73 5.27 34.18
CA GLU A 127 16.64 6.24 34.02
C GLU A 127 17.03 7.63 34.53
N GLY A 128 16.79 8.66 33.72
CA GLY A 128 17.03 10.05 34.07
C GLY A 128 18.48 10.55 33.91
N LYS A 129 19.45 9.68 33.64
CA LYS A 129 20.83 10.09 33.34
C LYS A 129 21.00 10.59 31.92
N THR A 130 22.00 11.43 31.70
CA THR A 130 22.35 11.95 30.38
C THR A 130 23.45 11.10 29.76
N TYR A 131 23.27 10.70 28.51
CA TYR A 131 24.22 9.92 27.74
C TYR A 131 24.65 10.67 26.49
N SER A 132 25.96 10.72 26.24
CA SER A 132 26.53 11.23 24.99
C SER A 132 27.14 10.08 24.19
N PHE A 133 26.73 9.95 22.94
CA PHE A 133 27.15 8.94 21.99
C PHE A 133 27.95 9.60 20.88
N ARG A 134 29.24 9.28 20.82
CA ARG A 134 30.16 9.84 19.83
C ARG A 134 30.81 8.76 19.00
N SER A 135 31.01 9.04 17.72
CA SER A 135 31.82 8.19 16.84
C SER A 135 32.69 9.04 15.93
N ARG A 136 33.93 8.61 15.68
CA ARG A 136 34.87 9.32 14.80
C ARG A 136 35.43 8.44 13.70
N GLY A 137 35.64 9.04 12.53
CA GLY A 137 36.36 8.42 11.41
C GLY A 137 35.59 7.29 10.71
N ILE A 138 34.26 7.31 10.77
CA ILE A 138 33.36 6.40 10.05
C ILE A 138 32.38 7.23 9.24
N GLY A 139 32.26 6.92 7.95
CA GLY A 139 31.44 7.69 7.02
C GLY A 139 31.96 9.12 6.81
N SER A 140 31.13 9.97 6.22
CA SER A 140 31.46 11.35 5.91
C SER A 140 31.29 12.31 7.10
N LYS A 141 30.50 11.94 8.10
CA LYS A 141 30.22 12.77 9.29
C LYS A 141 30.36 11.96 10.57
N ASN A 142 30.97 12.58 11.57
CA ASN A 142 30.99 12.05 12.93
C ASN A 142 29.59 12.09 13.54
N VAL A 143 29.31 11.17 14.47
CA VAL A 143 28.10 11.22 15.31
C VAL A 143 28.48 11.89 16.62
N ASP A 144 27.66 12.81 17.09
CA ASP A 144 27.68 13.38 18.45
C ASP A 144 26.23 13.64 18.87
N VAL A 145 25.64 12.70 19.58
CA VAL A 145 24.24 12.77 20.03
C VAL A 145 24.24 12.71 21.55
N THR A 146 23.53 13.64 22.19
CA THR A 146 23.31 13.61 23.64
C THR A 146 21.81 13.50 23.91
N LEU A 147 21.42 12.55 24.76
CA LEU A 147 20.05 12.37 25.18
C LEU A 147 19.97 12.06 26.67
N LYS A 148 18.83 12.42 27.29
CA LYS A 148 18.48 11.95 28.62
C LYS A 148 17.74 10.63 28.48
N TRP A 149 18.26 9.56 29.06
CA TRP A 149 17.62 8.25 28.94
C TRP A 149 16.33 8.22 29.74
N SER A 150 15.23 7.86 29.08
CA SER A 150 14.00 7.47 29.73
C SER A 150 13.25 6.47 28.87
N ALA A 151 12.83 5.36 29.48
CA ALA A 151 11.97 4.40 28.79
C ALA A 151 10.63 5.02 28.37
N LYS A 152 10.22 6.12 29.00
CA LYS A 152 8.96 6.83 28.74
C LYS A 152 8.99 7.77 27.55
N THR A 153 10.16 8.20 27.10
CA THR A 153 10.28 9.25 26.07
C THR A 153 11.13 8.81 24.89
N VAL A 154 12.17 8.02 25.11
CA VAL A 154 13.11 7.63 24.06
C VAL A 154 12.51 6.55 23.17
N LEU A 155 12.41 6.84 21.87
CA LEU A 155 11.98 5.90 20.84
C LEU A 155 12.93 4.70 20.80
N SER A 156 12.36 3.50 20.85
CA SER A 156 13.07 2.26 20.56
C SER A 156 12.74 1.78 19.15
N ASP A 157 13.77 1.68 18.31
CA ASP A 157 13.71 1.11 16.96
C ASP A 157 13.47 -0.40 16.95
N ALA A 158 13.42 -1.03 18.13
CA ALA A 158 13.08 -2.43 18.30
C ALA A 158 11.58 -2.66 18.49
N ILE A 159 10.80 -1.64 18.90
CA ILE A 159 9.34 -1.73 19.09
C ILE A 159 8.65 -1.23 17.81
N LYS A 160 7.79 -2.07 17.21
CA LYS A 160 7.06 -1.75 15.98
C LYS A 160 5.56 -1.83 16.20
N VAL A 161 4.88 -0.78 15.76
CA VAL A 161 3.45 -0.56 15.93
C VAL A 161 2.85 -0.15 14.59
N ASN A 162 1.55 -0.31 14.45
CA ASN A 162 0.79 0.44 13.47
C ASN A 162 0.88 1.93 13.84
N GLN A 163 1.53 2.72 12.99
CA GLN A 163 1.88 4.11 13.27
C GLN A 163 0.71 5.10 13.08
N ILE A 164 -0.40 4.62 12.53
CA ILE A 164 -1.65 5.37 12.39
C ILE A 164 -2.57 5.01 13.55
N GLY A 165 -2.99 3.75 13.62
CA GLY A 165 -3.81 3.27 14.71
C GLY A 165 -4.54 1.96 14.45
N TYR A 166 -5.11 1.43 15.52
CA TYR A 166 -5.76 0.13 15.58
C TYR A 166 -7.28 0.28 15.75
N LEU A 167 -8.05 -0.56 15.07
CA LEU A 167 -9.50 -0.64 15.28
C LEU A 167 -9.84 -1.24 16.65
N PRO A 168 -10.79 -0.68 17.42
CA PRO A 168 -11.03 -1.04 18.83
C PRO A 168 -11.59 -2.45 19.03
N ASP A 169 -12.22 -3.04 18.01
CA ASP A 169 -12.98 -4.28 18.08
C ASP A 169 -12.29 -5.50 17.44
N THR A 170 -11.06 -5.35 16.92
CA THR A 170 -10.28 -6.49 16.42
C THR A 170 -9.88 -7.44 17.56
N ARG A 171 -9.98 -8.74 17.32
CA ARG A 171 -9.53 -9.77 18.28
C ARG A 171 -8.04 -10.09 18.16
N ILE A 172 -7.42 -9.67 17.06
CA ILE A 172 -5.98 -9.78 16.83
C ILE A 172 -5.45 -8.36 16.76
N ARG A 173 -4.70 -7.95 17.78
CA ARG A 173 -4.00 -6.66 17.81
C ARG A 173 -2.60 -6.84 18.36
N LEU A 174 -1.62 -6.68 17.49
CA LEU A 174 -0.23 -6.94 17.84
C LEU A 174 0.63 -5.70 17.58
N ALA A 175 1.49 -5.40 18.54
CA ALA A 175 2.75 -4.73 18.33
C ALA A 175 3.88 -5.77 18.41
N TYR A 176 5.06 -5.42 17.94
CA TYR A 176 6.19 -6.36 17.87
C TYR A 176 7.45 -5.79 18.50
N VAL A 177 8.25 -6.66 19.12
CA VAL A 177 9.62 -6.34 19.56
C VAL A 177 10.60 -7.29 18.87
N GLY A 178 11.68 -6.74 18.35
CA GLY A 178 12.78 -7.50 17.73
C GLY A 178 13.76 -6.57 17.01
N LYS A 179 14.89 -7.06 16.51
CA LYS A 179 15.73 -6.33 15.55
C LYS A 179 16.73 -7.29 14.93
N TRP A 180 17.02 -7.12 13.65
CA TRP A 180 18.17 -7.75 13.01
C TRP A 180 19.34 -6.76 12.97
N LEU A 181 20.48 -7.16 13.52
CA LEU A 181 21.66 -6.32 13.74
C LEU A 181 22.67 -6.42 12.58
N GLY A 182 22.20 -6.78 11.38
CA GLY A 182 23.05 -7.02 10.22
C GLY A 182 23.98 -8.21 10.45
N THR A 183 25.29 -7.97 10.39
CA THR A 183 26.30 -9.01 10.68
C THR A 183 26.23 -9.56 12.11
N GLY A 184 25.53 -8.88 13.04
CA GLY A 184 25.38 -9.29 14.43
C GLY A 184 24.25 -10.30 14.69
N GLY A 185 23.45 -10.66 13.67
CA GLY A 185 22.31 -11.57 13.84
C GLY A 185 21.12 -10.93 14.58
N ALA A 186 20.33 -11.73 15.29
CA ALA A 186 19.16 -11.24 16.00
C ALA A 186 19.52 -10.53 17.32
N LEU A 187 18.80 -9.47 17.65
CA LEU A 187 18.79 -8.90 18.99
C LEU A 187 18.16 -9.89 19.99
N GLU A 188 18.76 -9.99 21.17
CA GLU A 188 18.26 -10.78 22.31
C GLU A 188 17.76 -9.81 23.40
N PRO A 189 16.53 -9.27 23.29
CA PRO A 189 16.01 -8.31 24.27
C PRO A 189 15.62 -9.01 25.58
N LYS A 190 15.94 -8.37 26.71
CA LYS A 190 15.39 -8.76 28.02
C LYS A 190 13.97 -8.22 28.14
N LEU A 191 12.99 -9.07 27.83
CA LEU A 191 11.58 -8.70 27.74
C LEU A 191 10.68 -9.80 28.33
N SER A 192 9.83 -9.42 29.27
CA SER A 192 8.78 -10.29 29.83
C SER A 192 7.41 -9.63 29.78
N GLU A 193 7.34 -8.32 30.05
CA GLU A 193 6.13 -7.53 30.10
C GLU A 193 6.26 -6.21 29.32
N PHE A 194 5.11 -5.64 28.97
CA PHE A 194 4.99 -4.34 28.35
C PHE A 194 3.80 -3.58 28.93
N GLN A 195 3.82 -2.26 28.77
CA GLN A 195 2.73 -1.38 29.17
C GLN A 195 2.24 -0.60 27.94
N VAL A 196 0.93 -0.34 27.89
CA VAL A 196 0.34 0.66 26.98
C VAL A 196 0.01 1.88 27.83
N ILE A 197 0.55 3.03 27.45
CA ILE A 197 0.39 4.29 28.17
C ILE A 197 -0.65 5.14 27.45
N ASP A 198 -1.65 5.64 28.16
CA ASP A 198 -2.59 6.65 27.66
C ASP A 198 -1.85 7.99 27.59
N LEU A 199 -1.66 8.53 26.38
CA LEU A 199 -0.90 9.77 26.17
C LEU A 199 -1.69 11.03 26.54
N GLU A 200 -2.98 10.88 26.81
CA GLU A 200 -3.80 11.95 27.35
C GLU A 200 -3.70 12.00 28.88
N THR A 201 -3.62 10.88 29.60
CA THR A 201 -3.51 10.93 31.07
C THR A 201 -2.10 10.74 31.62
N GLY A 202 -1.19 10.16 30.82
CA GLY A 202 0.13 9.71 31.25
C GLY A 202 0.09 8.42 32.10
N GLU A 203 -1.08 7.80 32.25
CA GLU A 203 -1.27 6.61 33.06
C GLU A 203 -1.16 5.30 32.25
N VAL A 204 -0.92 4.19 32.96
CA VAL A 204 -0.90 2.86 32.34
C VAL A 204 -2.34 2.44 32.03
N ALA A 205 -2.68 2.37 30.75
CA ALA A 205 -3.99 1.90 30.26
C ALA A 205 -4.08 0.37 30.21
N TYR A 206 -2.96 -0.30 29.96
CA TYR A 206 -2.90 -1.76 29.84
C TYR A 206 -1.52 -2.31 30.22
N LYS A 207 -1.49 -3.53 30.76
CA LYS A 207 -0.26 -4.30 31.02
C LYS A 207 -0.41 -5.67 30.37
N GLY A 208 0.59 -6.09 29.61
CA GLY A 208 0.59 -7.38 28.92
C GLY A 208 1.92 -8.11 29.05
N LYS A 209 1.91 -9.40 28.72
CA LYS A 209 3.12 -10.22 28.61
C LYS A 209 3.57 -10.30 27.15
N ALA A 210 4.86 -10.18 26.92
CA ALA A 210 5.43 -10.42 25.60
C ALA A 210 5.51 -11.93 25.33
N GLN A 211 5.18 -12.33 24.10
CA GLN A 211 5.22 -13.74 23.70
C GLN A 211 6.14 -13.92 22.49
N LEU A 212 7.09 -14.86 22.58
CA LEU A 212 7.92 -15.22 21.43
C LEU A 212 7.04 -15.86 20.35
N ARG A 213 6.97 -15.24 19.18
CA ARG A 213 6.21 -15.71 18.02
C ARG A 213 7.08 -16.43 17.01
N HIS A 214 8.31 -15.95 16.84
CA HIS A 214 9.27 -16.47 15.87
C HIS A 214 10.67 -16.32 16.42
N LYS A 215 11.49 -17.33 16.22
CA LYS A 215 12.91 -17.30 16.58
C LYS A 215 13.74 -17.21 15.30
N ALA A 216 14.77 -16.36 15.33
CA ALA A 216 15.67 -16.22 14.19
C ALA A 216 16.24 -17.58 13.75
N GLY A 217 16.27 -17.81 12.44
CA GLY A 217 16.65 -19.07 11.81
C GLY A 217 15.51 -20.09 11.66
N GLN A 218 14.32 -19.85 12.22
CA GLN A 218 13.15 -20.70 11.96
C GLN A 218 12.62 -20.48 10.54
N LYS A 219 12.58 -21.55 9.75
CA LYS A 219 12.28 -21.53 8.31
C LYS A 219 10.88 -22.04 8.01
N ALA A 220 9.87 -21.36 8.53
CA ALA A 220 8.48 -21.84 8.55
C ALA A 220 7.44 -20.81 8.06
N GLU A 221 7.86 -19.67 7.53
CA GLU A 221 6.96 -18.55 7.23
C GLU A 221 6.29 -18.63 5.84
N ASP A 222 6.75 -19.53 4.97
CA ASP A 222 6.19 -19.80 3.65
C ASP A 222 6.53 -21.19 3.08
N ALA A 223 6.05 -21.46 1.86
CA ALA A 223 6.33 -22.70 1.15
C ALA A 223 7.80 -22.86 0.74
N TYR A 224 8.57 -21.76 0.70
CA TYR A 224 9.99 -21.73 0.36
C TYR A 224 10.91 -21.93 1.57
N LYS A 225 10.34 -22.17 2.77
CA LYS A 225 11.08 -22.39 4.03
C LYS A 225 12.02 -21.22 4.33
N GLN A 226 11.48 -20.01 4.30
CA GLN A 226 12.24 -18.80 4.62
C GLN A 226 12.05 -18.35 6.07
N ASP A 227 13.08 -17.67 6.59
CA ASP A 227 12.99 -16.76 7.74
C ASP A 227 12.99 -15.34 7.14
N PHE A 228 11.88 -14.64 7.26
CA PHE A 228 11.68 -13.37 6.59
C PHE A 228 12.37 -12.21 7.27
N SER A 229 12.53 -12.27 8.60
CA SER A 229 12.99 -11.13 9.40
C SER A 229 14.41 -11.31 9.94
N GLY A 230 14.86 -12.54 10.15
CA GLY A 230 16.12 -12.79 10.86
C GLY A 230 16.10 -12.33 12.32
N GLU A 231 14.91 -12.09 12.88
CA GLU A 231 14.71 -11.59 14.24
C GLU A 231 14.19 -12.68 15.18
N ASN A 232 14.45 -12.51 16.47
CA ASN A 232 13.56 -13.04 17.49
C ASN A 232 12.38 -12.05 17.61
N VAL A 233 11.20 -12.47 17.16
CA VAL A 233 10.00 -11.64 17.13
C VAL A 233 9.12 -11.95 18.32
N TYR A 234 8.91 -10.95 19.17
CA TYR A 234 7.99 -11.01 20.29
C TYR A 234 6.71 -10.25 19.94
N GLY A 235 5.55 -10.90 20.05
CA GLY A 235 4.25 -10.26 19.94
C GLY A 235 3.80 -9.66 21.26
N LEU A 236 3.26 -8.45 21.19
CA LEU A 236 2.64 -7.72 22.29
C LEU A 236 1.15 -7.62 22.01
N ASP A 237 0.35 -8.45 22.68
CA ASP A 237 -1.10 -8.49 22.49
C ASP A 237 -1.82 -7.59 23.51
N PHE A 238 -2.51 -6.59 22.98
CA PHE A 238 -3.31 -5.62 23.74
C PHE A 238 -4.70 -5.44 23.14
N ALA A 239 -5.24 -6.49 22.49
CA ALA A 239 -6.60 -6.48 21.94
C ALA A 239 -7.67 -6.22 23.01
N ASP A 240 -7.41 -6.58 24.27
CA ASP A 240 -8.31 -6.33 25.41
C ASP A 240 -8.43 -4.83 25.77
N LEU A 241 -7.49 -3.98 25.34
CA LEU A 241 -7.61 -2.53 25.48
C LEU A 241 -8.55 -1.98 24.39
N LYS A 242 -9.83 -1.84 24.70
CA LYS A 242 -10.85 -1.38 23.75
C LYS A 242 -11.10 0.13 23.77
N LYS A 243 -10.68 0.81 24.85
CA LYS A 243 -10.93 2.25 25.06
C LYS A 243 -10.32 3.05 23.90
N PRO A 244 -11.13 3.79 23.11
CA PRO A 244 -10.58 4.70 22.11
C PRO A 244 -9.69 5.76 22.77
N GLY A 245 -8.62 6.15 22.08
CA GLY A 245 -7.65 7.10 22.62
C GLY A 245 -6.32 7.09 21.89
N VAL A 246 -5.34 7.75 22.49
CA VAL A 246 -3.99 7.97 21.98
C VAL A 246 -3.00 7.30 22.91
N TYR A 247 -2.11 6.47 22.36
CA TYR A 247 -1.32 5.54 23.15
C TYR A 247 0.11 5.41 22.64
N CYS A 248 0.98 4.89 23.49
CA CYS A 248 2.26 4.30 23.08
C CYS A 248 2.53 3.00 23.86
N ILE A 249 3.38 2.14 23.30
CA ILE A 249 3.96 1.01 24.04
C ILE A 249 5.19 1.52 24.80
N GLN A 250 5.30 1.17 26.08
CA GLN A 250 6.46 1.42 26.92
C GLN A 250 6.99 0.12 27.52
N ILE A 251 8.30 -0.10 27.44
CA ILE A 251 8.97 -1.25 28.03
C ILE A 251 10.23 -0.78 28.78
N THR A 252 10.29 -1.11 30.07
CA THR A 252 11.44 -0.84 30.93
C THR A 252 12.71 -1.43 30.33
N GLY A 253 13.76 -0.61 30.21
CA GLY A 253 15.04 -1.04 29.66
C GLY A 253 15.06 -1.23 28.13
N ILE A 254 13.95 -0.97 27.43
CA ILE A 254 13.90 -0.99 25.95
C ILE A 254 13.62 0.40 25.39
N GLY A 255 12.61 1.11 25.90
CA GLY A 255 12.17 2.41 25.38
C GLY A 255 10.66 2.45 25.16
N ARG A 256 10.21 3.38 24.32
CA ARG A 256 8.82 3.47 23.85
C ARG A 256 8.68 3.33 22.34
N SER A 257 7.49 3.00 21.86
CA SER A 257 7.13 3.07 20.44
C SER A 257 6.83 4.51 19.98
N TYR A 258 6.65 4.68 18.67
CA TYR A 258 5.85 5.78 18.13
C TYR A 258 4.45 5.79 18.76
N SER A 259 3.83 6.96 18.80
CA SER A 259 2.45 7.13 19.24
C SER A 259 1.49 6.54 18.22
N PHE A 260 0.34 6.03 18.65
CA PHE A 260 -0.70 5.50 17.77
C PHE A 260 -2.08 5.71 18.39
N ARG A 261 -3.12 5.59 17.57
CA ARG A 261 -4.52 5.67 18.04
C ARG A 261 -5.13 4.29 18.22
N ILE A 262 -6.13 4.21 19.10
CA ILE A 262 -7.17 3.19 19.04
C ILE A 262 -8.48 3.94 18.75
N GLY A 263 -9.18 3.59 17.68
CA GLY A 263 -10.39 4.32 17.28
C GLY A 263 -11.07 3.69 16.07
N GLU A 264 -12.34 4.01 15.87
CA GLU A 264 -13.12 3.48 14.74
C GLU A 264 -12.79 4.17 13.41
N ASP A 265 -12.21 5.37 13.49
CA ASP A 265 -11.91 6.26 12.35
C ASP A 265 -10.48 6.13 11.81
N VAL A 266 -9.63 5.30 12.41
CA VAL A 266 -8.19 5.21 12.10
C VAL A 266 -7.87 4.74 10.68
N MET A 267 -8.87 4.21 9.95
CA MET A 267 -8.73 3.77 8.56
C MET A 267 -9.10 4.87 7.54
N ALA A 268 -9.66 6.00 7.98
CA ALA A 268 -10.06 7.09 7.08
C ALA A 268 -8.86 7.74 6.38
N GLU A 269 -7.79 8.04 7.13
CA GLU A 269 -6.56 8.62 6.57
C GLU A 269 -5.87 7.66 5.58
N PRO A 270 -5.60 6.39 5.93
CA PRO A 270 -5.06 5.42 4.98
C PRO A 270 -5.92 5.27 3.71
N LEU A 271 -7.25 5.23 3.82
CA LEU A 271 -8.14 5.14 2.66
C LEU A 271 -8.00 6.37 1.75
N PHE A 272 -8.19 7.56 2.32
CA PHE A 272 -8.12 8.82 1.58
C PHE A 272 -6.77 8.97 0.90
N THR A 273 -5.66 8.79 1.63
CA THR A 273 -4.31 8.93 1.08
C THR A 273 -4.06 7.92 -0.04
N SER A 274 -4.52 6.67 0.09
CA SER A 274 -4.32 5.63 -0.94
C SER A 274 -5.13 5.88 -2.21
N ILE A 275 -6.43 6.22 -2.09
CA ILE A 275 -7.28 6.37 -3.28
C ILE A 275 -6.93 7.63 -4.08
N ARG A 276 -6.41 8.66 -3.40
CA ARG A 276 -5.90 9.87 -4.06
C ARG A 276 -4.76 9.59 -5.04
N ALA A 277 -4.00 8.51 -4.88
CA ALA A 277 -3.02 8.11 -5.88
C ALA A 277 -3.67 7.74 -7.23
N LEU A 278 -4.91 7.22 -7.24
CA LEU A 278 -5.66 6.97 -8.49
C LEU A 278 -6.04 8.28 -9.20
N TYR A 279 -6.43 9.31 -8.45
CA TYR A 279 -6.68 10.65 -9.01
C TYR A 279 -5.43 11.20 -9.71
N HIS A 280 -4.24 11.03 -9.11
CA HIS A 280 -2.99 11.50 -9.71
C HIS A 280 -2.53 10.63 -10.88
N ALA A 281 -2.96 9.37 -10.93
CA ALA A 281 -2.73 8.50 -12.07
C ALA A 281 -3.65 8.82 -13.27
N ARG A 282 -4.70 9.65 -13.13
CA ARG A 282 -5.64 9.97 -14.22
C ARG A 282 -4.94 10.46 -15.49
N CYS A 283 -5.14 9.77 -16.61
CA CYS A 283 -4.51 10.14 -17.87
C CYS A 283 -5.36 11.14 -18.70
N GLY A 284 -4.69 12.06 -19.40
CA GLY A 284 -5.32 12.97 -20.37
C GLY A 284 -6.07 14.16 -19.77
N ILE A 285 -5.82 14.51 -18.52
CA ILE A 285 -6.34 15.71 -17.84
C ILE A 285 -5.21 16.51 -17.20
N ALA A 286 -5.46 17.79 -16.95
CA ALA A 286 -4.62 18.60 -16.06
C ALA A 286 -4.99 18.29 -14.60
N LEU A 287 -4.02 18.46 -13.70
CA LEU A 287 -4.24 18.45 -12.25
C LEU A 287 -3.98 19.86 -11.73
N ASP A 288 -4.95 20.47 -11.06
CA ASP A 288 -4.86 21.87 -10.61
C ASP A 288 -4.95 22.01 -9.08
N HIS A 289 -4.61 23.21 -8.59
CA HIS A 289 -4.54 23.54 -7.16
C HIS A 289 -5.89 23.49 -6.41
N LYS A 290 -7.03 23.45 -7.10
CA LYS A 290 -8.33 23.22 -6.43
C LYS A 290 -8.40 21.79 -5.89
N HIS A 291 -7.71 20.86 -6.56
CA HIS A 291 -7.78 19.45 -6.28
C HIS A 291 -6.47 18.86 -5.77
N THR A 292 -5.30 19.45 -6.06
CA THR A 292 -4.00 18.94 -5.59
C THR A 292 -2.86 19.97 -5.62
N PRO A 293 -1.91 19.92 -4.67
CA PRO A 293 -0.63 20.62 -4.79
C PRO A 293 0.29 20.08 -5.88
N TRP A 294 0.22 18.78 -6.20
CA TRP A 294 1.02 18.13 -7.25
C TRP A 294 0.37 18.36 -8.62
N THR A 295 0.42 19.61 -9.09
CA THR A 295 -0.20 20.03 -10.34
C THR A 295 0.61 19.61 -11.55
N ARG A 296 -0.07 19.41 -12.68
CA ARG A 296 0.56 19.19 -13.99
C ARG A 296 -0.38 19.61 -15.10
N ASN A 297 0.16 19.85 -16.30
CA ASN A 297 -0.66 20.18 -17.46
C ASN A 297 -1.39 18.93 -18.00
N VAL A 298 -2.27 19.15 -18.98
CA VAL A 298 -2.84 18.04 -19.75
C VAL A 298 -1.69 17.26 -20.41
N CYS A 299 -1.71 15.93 -20.28
CA CYS A 299 -0.65 15.06 -20.81
C CYS A 299 -0.33 15.39 -22.28
N LYS A 300 0.94 15.65 -22.57
CA LYS A 300 1.38 16.07 -23.90
C LYS A 300 1.18 14.99 -24.96
N GLN A 301 1.51 13.73 -24.65
CA GLN A 301 1.53 12.64 -25.64
C GLN A 301 0.32 11.70 -25.55
N HIS A 302 -0.46 11.74 -24.46
CA HIS A 302 -1.49 10.71 -24.20
C HIS A 302 -2.91 11.09 -24.63
N VAL A 303 -3.13 12.32 -25.10
CA VAL A 303 -4.46 12.79 -25.55
C VAL A 303 -4.69 12.49 -27.02
N LYS A 304 -3.74 12.80 -27.91
CA LYS A 304 -3.84 12.52 -29.35
C LYS A 304 -2.92 11.36 -29.69
N ILE A 305 -3.45 10.15 -29.71
CA ILE A 305 -2.68 8.93 -29.95
C ILE A 305 -2.98 8.35 -31.33
N ALA A 306 -1.98 7.71 -31.94
CA ALA A 306 -2.21 6.99 -33.20
C ALA A 306 -3.07 5.75 -32.95
N ALA A 307 -3.92 5.39 -33.90
CA ALA A 307 -4.84 4.26 -33.78
C ALA A 307 -4.32 3.05 -34.58
N TYR A 308 -3.86 2.00 -33.88
CA TYR A 308 -3.58 0.73 -34.55
C TYR A 308 -4.88 0.12 -35.10
N PRO A 309 -4.83 -0.69 -36.18
CA PRO A 309 -5.98 -1.45 -36.63
C PRO A 309 -6.69 -2.20 -35.49
N GLU A 310 -8.01 -2.22 -35.55
CA GLU A 310 -8.90 -2.78 -34.52
C GLU A 310 -8.45 -4.17 -34.05
N TYR A 311 -8.11 -5.04 -34.99
CA TYR A 311 -7.65 -6.39 -34.74
C TYR A 311 -6.23 -6.59 -35.27
N GLY A 312 -5.38 -7.25 -34.48
CA GLY A 312 -4.00 -7.49 -34.85
C GLY A 312 -3.24 -8.32 -33.82
N LYS A 313 -1.93 -8.47 -34.04
CA LYS A 313 -1.04 -9.10 -33.07
C LYS A 313 -0.78 -8.16 -31.89
N PRO A 314 -0.49 -8.68 -30.69
CA PRO A 314 0.09 -7.88 -29.62
C PRO A 314 1.33 -7.13 -30.10
N LEU A 315 1.53 -5.91 -29.60
CA LEU A 315 2.62 -5.03 -30.00
C LEU A 315 3.59 -4.87 -28.84
N ASP A 316 4.88 -4.98 -29.15
CA ASP A 316 5.97 -4.51 -28.30
C ASP A 316 6.45 -3.12 -28.75
N PHE A 317 7.35 -2.50 -27.99
CA PHE A 317 7.94 -1.20 -28.31
C PHE A 317 8.47 -1.12 -29.74
N LYS A 318 9.13 -2.17 -30.22
CA LYS A 318 9.70 -2.22 -31.58
C LYS A 318 8.62 -2.25 -32.66
N SER A 319 7.57 -3.02 -32.44
CA SER A 319 6.44 -3.13 -33.38
C SER A 319 5.64 -1.82 -33.44
N ILE A 320 5.50 -1.13 -32.31
CA ILE A 320 4.88 0.20 -32.23
C ILE A 320 5.70 1.23 -33.01
N ASP A 321 7.01 1.31 -32.76
CA ASP A 321 7.92 2.20 -33.48
C ASP A 321 7.91 1.94 -35.00
N ALA A 322 7.96 0.66 -35.40
CA ALA A 322 7.87 0.29 -36.81
C ALA A 322 6.54 0.70 -37.46
N TYR A 323 5.42 0.51 -36.76
CA TYR A 323 4.10 0.91 -37.23
C TYR A 323 4.01 2.43 -37.44
N LEU A 324 4.45 3.21 -36.44
CA LEU A 324 4.43 4.67 -36.51
C LEU A 324 5.31 5.20 -37.65
N LYS A 325 6.56 4.70 -37.79
CA LYS A 325 7.48 5.11 -38.87
C LYS A 325 6.90 4.83 -40.24
N LYS A 326 6.36 3.62 -40.45
CA LYS A 326 5.73 3.24 -41.72
C LYS A 326 4.52 4.12 -42.02
N GLY A 327 3.63 4.28 -41.05
CA GLY A 327 2.42 5.07 -41.24
C GLY A 327 2.69 6.55 -41.51
N LYS A 328 3.75 7.13 -40.91
CA LYS A 328 4.20 8.49 -41.22
C LYS A 328 4.74 8.61 -42.65
N ALA A 329 5.58 7.66 -43.07
CA ALA A 329 6.14 7.65 -44.43
C ALA A 329 5.06 7.50 -45.51
N GLU A 330 3.99 6.76 -45.20
CA GLU A 330 2.86 6.52 -46.12
C GLU A 330 1.71 7.54 -45.98
N GLY A 331 1.74 8.41 -44.96
CA GLY A 331 0.63 9.31 -44.65
C GLY A 331 -0.65 8.59 -44.22
N SER A 332 -0.55 7.38 -43.67
CA SER A 332 -1.68 6.47 -43.40
C SER A 332 -2.12 6.44 -41.94
N LEU A 333 -1.39 7.08 -41.01
CA LEU A 333 -1.75 7.10 -39.59
C LEU A 333 -3.09 7.80 -39.34
N GLN A 334 -3.97 7.10 -38.62
CA GLN A 334 -5.16 7.67 -38.04
C GLN A 334 -4.87 8.05 -36.59
N TYR A 335 -5.46 9.14 -36.12
CA TYR A 335 -5.31 9.59 -34.74
C TYR A 335 -6.67 9.64 -34.06
N LYS A 336 -6.67 9.34 -32.76
CA LYS A 336 -7.83 9.46 -31.90
C LYS A 336 -7.54 10.41 -30.75
N ILE A 337 -8.50 11.27 -30.45
CA ILE A 337 -8.50 12.06 -29.23
C ILE A 337 -9.13 11.20 -28.14
N VAL A 338 -8.41 10.99 -27.05
CA VAL A 338 -8.82 10.13 -25.94
C VAL A 338 -8.55 10.83 -24.61
N ARG A 339 -9.34 10.47 -23.59
CA ARG A 339 -9.16 10.88 -22.20
C ARG A 339 -9.57 9.74 -21.27
N GLY A 340 -9.16 9.82 -20.01
CA GLY A 340 -9.48 8.79 -19.02
C GLY A 340 -8.45 7.67 -18.99
N GLY A 341 -8.74 6.69 -18.14
CA GLY A 341 -7.78 5.65 -17.77
C GLY A 341 -6.73 6.17 -16.78
N TYR A 342 -5.83 5.28 -16.38
CA TYR A 342 -4.73 5.60 -15.47
C TYR A 342 -3.38 5.36 -16.15
N HIS A 343 -2.39 6.18 -15.81
CA HIS A 343 -0.99 5.81 -15.90
C HIS A 343 -0.76 4.57 -15.01
N ASP A 344 -0.05 3.55 -15.50
CA ASP A 344 0.12 2.28 -14.79
C ASP A 344 0.88 2.46 -13.48
N ALA A 345 2.00 3.17 -13.55
CA ALA A 345 3.04 3.19 -12.54
C ALA A 345 3.84 4.51 -12.61
N ALA A 346 5.17 4.40 -12.63
CA ALA A 346 6.06 5.49 -12.99
C ALA A 346 5.96 5.83 -14.49
N ASP A 347 5.65 4.84 -15.33
CA ASP A 347 5.33 5.05 -16.75
C ASP A 347 3.84 5.37 -16.99
N TYR A 348 3.52 5.73 -18.22
CA TYR A 348 2.22 6.33 -18.58
C TYR A 348 1.34 5.43 -19.44
N ASP A 349 1.64 4.14 -19.50
CA ASP A 349 0.88 3.19 -20.29
C ASP A 349 -0.53 3.02 -19.71
N ARG A 350 -1.50 2.79 -20.61
CA ARG A 350 -2.85 2.33 -20.25
C ARG A 350 -2.95 0.90 -20.71
N ARG A 351 -3.31 -0.03 -19.82
CA ARG A 351 -3.25 -1.48 -20.10
C ARG A 351 -4.57 -2.17 -19.75
N PRO A 352 -4.89 -3.34 -20.34
CA PRO A 352 -6.17 -3.99 -20.08
C PRO A 352 -6.31 -4.46 -18.62
N MET A 353 -5.18 -4.70 -17.93
CA MET A 353 -5.14 -5.05 -16.51
C MET A 353 -5.57 -3.91 -15.57
N HIS A 354 -5.73 -2.68 -16.07
CA HIS A 354 -6.29 -1.57 -15.28
C HIS A 354 -7.80 -1.65 -15.19
N ILE A 355 -8.48 -2.14 -16.23
CA ILE A 355 -9.94 -2.17 -16.32
C ILE A 355 -10.60 -2.77 -15.06
N PRO A 356 -10.11 -3.90 -14.49
CA PRO A 356 -10.66 -4.47 -13.26
C PRO A 356 -10.55 -3.58 -12.00
N ILE A 357 -9.80 -2.48 -12.02
CA ILE A 357 -9.79 -1.51 -10.91
C ILE A 357 -11.21 -0.98 -10.69
N ALA A 358 -11.95 -0.60 -11.74
CA ALA A 358 -13.34 -0.14 -11.62
C ALA A 358 -14.23 -1.19 -10.96
N HIS A 359 -14.10 -2.46 -11.36
CA HIS A 359 -14.83 -3.57 -10.72
C HIS A 359 -14.53 -3.69 -9.23
N ASN A 360 -13.27 -3.55 -8.82
CA ASN A 360 -12.89 -3.66 -7.41
C ASN A 360 -13.25 -2.41 -6.58
N LEU A 361 -13.26 -1.22 -7.19
CA LEU A 361 -13.82 -0.01 -6.57
C LEU A 361 -15.33 -0.18 -6.31
N CYS A 362 -16.06 -0.78 -7.26
CA CYS A 362 -17.47 -1.13 -7.07
C CYS A 362 -17.65 -2.18 -5.95
N ARG A 363 -16.78 -3.19 -5.90
CA ARG A 363 -16.80 -4.21 -4.82
C ARG A 363 -16.61 -3.58 -3.45
N VAL A 364 -15.58 -2.76 -3.25
CA VAL A 364 -15.32 -2.18 -1.93
C VAL A 364 -16.44 -1.22 -1.51
N TYR A 365 -17.05 -0.51 -2.46
CA TYR A 365 -18.28 0.24 -2.23
C TYR A 365 -19.41 -0.67 -1.73
N GLU A 366 -19.73 -1.79 -2.40
CA GLU A 366 -20.79 -2.69 -1.95
C GLU A 366 -20.44 -3.43 -0.63
N MET A 367 -19.16 -3.65 -0.33
CA MET A 367 -18.71 -4.21 0.95
C MET A 367 -19.00 -3.28 2.13
N ASN A 368 -18.88 -1.97 1.93
CA ASN A 368 -18.93 -0.96 2.98
C ASN A 368 -19.51 0.37 2.47
N PRO A 369 -20.79 0.40 2.02
CA PRO A 369 -21.33 1.53 1.26
C PRO A 369 -21.38 2.82 2.07
N GLU A 370 -21.60 2.72 3.39
CA GLU A 370 -21.62 3.89 4.27
C GLU A 370 -20.24 4.54 4.45
N ALA A 371 -19.15 3.85 4.12
CA ALA A 371 -17.80 4.43 4.18
C ALA A 371 -17.42 5.25 2.95
N PHE A 372 -18.26 5.25 1.91
CA PHE A 372 -18.01 5.93 0.66
C PHE A 372 -19.13 6.91 0.37
N ILE A 373 -18.78 8.19 0.39
CA ILE A 373 -19.72 9.30 0.23
C ILE A 373 -19.24 10.24 -0.86
N ASP A 374 -20.12 11.14 -1.30
CA ASP A 374 -19.77 12.26 -2.17
C ASP A 374 -18.86 13.25 -1.41
N GLN A 375 -18.01 13.97 -2.14
CA GLN A 375 -17.05 14.97 -1.64
C GLN A 375 -15.93 14.39 -0.76
N GLN A 376 -15.74 13.09 -0.75
CA GLN A 376 -14.79 12.41 0.13
C GLN A 376 -13.33 12.58 -0.30
N PHE A 377 -13.04 12.60 -1.61
CA PHE A 377 -11.69 12.44 -2.16
C PHE A 377 -11.18 13.65 -2.95
N ILE A 378 -11.91 14.78 -2.92
CA ILE A 378 -11.47 16.08 -3.48
C ILE A 378 -11.09 15.94 -4.97
N ILE A 379 -11.95 15.27 -5.74
CA ILE A 379 -11.78 15.08 -7.18
C ILE A 379 -12.68 16.08 -7.95
N PRO A 380 -12.45 16.29 -9.26
CA PRO A 380 -13.27 17.19 -10.06
C PRO A 380 -14.76 16.90 -10.01
N GLU A 381 -15.13 15.62 -9.84
CA GLU A 381 -16.51 15.15 -9.78
C GLU A 381 -17.17 15.34 -8.40
N SER A 382 -16.41 15.62 -7.33
CA SER A 382 -16.92 15.80 -5.98
C SER A 382 -18.02 16.88 -5.93
N GLY A 383 -19.15 16.55 -5.31
CA GLY A 383 -20.35 17.39 -5.18
C GLY A 383 -21.45 17.08 -6.21
N ASN A 384 -21.33 15.98 -6.96
CA ASN A 384 -22.29 15.61 -8.00
C ASN A 384 -23.41 14.65 -7.52
N GLY A 385 -23.44 14.30 -6.23
CA GLY A 385 -24.40 13.35 -5.66
C GLY A 385 -24.10 11.87 -5.90
N ILE A 386 -22.91 11.53 -6.39
CA ILE A 386 -22.39 10.17 -6.58
C ILE A 386 -21.22 10.00 -5.59
N PRO A 387 -21.08 8.86 -4.91
CA PRO A 387 -19.89 8.58 -4.11
C PRO A 387 -18.62 8.67 -4.96
N ASP A 388 -17.63 9.44 -4.51
CA ASP A 388 -16.40 9.75 -5.27
C ASP A 388 -15.66 8.47 -5.75
N VAL A 389 -15.77 7.36 -5.00
CA VAL A 389 -15.21 6.05 -5.40
C VAL A 389 -15.78 5.52 -6.72
N LEU A 390 -17.07 5.78 -6.99
CA LEU A 390 -17.74 5.39 -8.23
C LEU A 390 -17.44 6.35 -9.37
N ASP A 391 -17.19 7.62 -9.06
CA ASP A 391 -16.68 8.58 -10.06
C ASP A 391 -15.26 8.20 -10.50
N GLU A 392 -14.40 7.71 -9.61
CA GLU A 392 -13.11 7.19 -10.04
C GLU A 392 -13.21 5.92 -10.88
N ALA A 393 -14.13 5.01 -10.54
CA ALA A 393 -14.41 3.86 -11.39
C ALA A 393 -14.89 4.31 -12.79
N TRP A 394 -15.71 5.37 -12.87
CA TRP A 394 -16.16 5.94 -14.13
C TRP A 394 -15.02 6.55 -14.94
N PHE A 395 -14.16 7.35 -14.31
CA PHE A 395 -13.05 8.02 -14.99
C PHE A 395 -12.09 7.01 -15.64
N LEU A 396 -11.78 5.91 -14.94
CA LEU A 396 -10.99 4.82 -15.50
C LEU A 396 -11.63 4.23 -16.76
N LEU A 397 -12.92 3.90 -16.70
CA LEU A 397 -13.62 3.26 -17.82
C LEU A 397 -13.89 4.18 -18.99
N LEU A 398 -13.80 5.51 -18.80
CA LEU A 398 -14.04 6.50 -19.84
C LEU A 398 -13.17 6.27 -21.08
N TYR A 399 -11.88 5.97 -20.90
CA TYR A 399 -10.98 5.67 -22.01
C TYR A 399 -11.46 4.47 -22.84
N TYR A 400 -11.81 3.36 -22.17
CA TYR A 400 -12.21 2.12 -22.83
C TYR A 400 -13.58 2.26 -23.49
N LEU A 401 -14.47 3.06 -22.90
CA LEU A 401 -15.77 3.39 -23.48
C LEU A 401 -15.61 4.25 -24.74
N GLU A 402 -14.78 5.30 -24.70
CA GLU A 402 -14.51 6.16 -25.86
C GLU A 402 -13.69 5.43 -26.96
N THR A 403 -12.99 4.35 -26.60
CA THR A 403 -12.23 3.49 -27.52
C THR A 403 -12.93 2.18 -27.91
N GLN A 404 -14.22 2.01 -27.55
CA GLN A 404 -15.02 0.89 -28.04
C GLN A 404 -15.25 1.01 -29.55
N TRP A 405 -14.97 -0.07 -30.28
CA TRP A 405 -15.20 -0.19 -31.71
C TRP A 405 -16.68 -0.47 -32.03
N PRO A 406 -17.16 -0.18 -33.26
CA PRO A 406 -18.56 -0.38 -33.63
C PRO A 406 -19.10 -1.80 -33.44
N ASP A 407 -18.25 -2.82 -33.57
CA ASP A 407 -18.64 -4.22 -33.36
C ASP A 407 -18.64 -4.65 -31.88
N GLY A 408 -18.28 -3.73 -30.97
CA GLY A 408 -18.23 -3.92 -29.52
C GLY A 408 -16.81 -4.12 -28.98
N GLY A 409 -15.80 -4.35 -29.83
CA GLY A 409 -14.42 -4.58 -29.43
C GLY A 409 -13.84 -3.46 -28.57
N ILE A 410 -13.14 -3.82 -27.48
CA ILE A 410 -12.50 -2.86 -26.57
C ILE A 410 -11.00 -2.84 -26.81
N SER A 411 -10.43 -1.66 -27.07
CA SER A 411 -8.98 -1.50 -27.19
C SER A 411 -8.25 -1.99 -25.93
N SER A 412 -7.07 -2.59 -26.11
CA SER A 412 -6.22 -3.01 -24.99
C SER A 412 -5.44 -1.84 -24.36
N GLY A 413 -5.90 -0.60 -24.48
CA GLY A 413 -5.22 0.55 -23.92
C GLY A 413 -4.29 1.25 -24.90
N SER A 414 -3.26 1.93 -24.38
CA SER A 414 -2.25 2.62 -25.19
C SER A 414 -0.85 2.35 -24.66
N GLU A 415 0.09 2.17 -25.56
CA GLU A 415 1.47 1.79 -25.27
C GLU A 415 2.44 2.64 -26.10
N GLY A 416 3.61 2.93 -25.52
CA GLY A 416 4.60 3.81 -26.11
C GLY A 416 5.57 3.11 -27.06
N THR A 417 6.42 3.88 -27.74
CA THR A 417 7.60 3.36 -28.47
C THR A 417 8.72 2.87 -27.55
N GLY A 418 8.55 2.99 -26.23
CA GLY A 418 9.53 2.67 -25.20
C GLY A 418 9.13 3.31 -23.86
N HIS A 419 9.95 3.07 -22.83
CA HIS A 419 9.82 3.80 -21.57
C HIS A 419 9.90 5.33 -21.79
N PRO A 420 9.21 6.13 -20.95
CA PRO A 420 9.24 7.60 -21.03
C PRO A 420 10.66 8.15 -21.16
N PHE A 421 10.86 9.13 -22.04
CA PHE A 421 12.14 9.83 -22.23
C PHE A 421 11.92 11.25 -22.75
N THR A 422 12.96 12.09 -22.69
CA THR A 422 13.00 13.40 -23.34
C THR A 422 14.05 13.41 -24.45
N ASN A 423 13.87 14.24 -25.48
CA ASN A 423 14.85 14.38 -26.57
C ASN A 423 16.25 14.76 -26.05
N ASP A 424 16.34 15.52 -24.96
CA ASP A 424 17.61 15.92 -24.33
C ASP A 424 18.26 14.77 -23.54
N HIS A 425 17.46 13.79 -23.10
CA HIS A 425 17.90 12.66 -22.30
C HIS A 425 17.34 11.30 -22.79
N PRO A 426 17.62 10.89 -24.04
CA PRO A 426 16.95 9.76 -24.70
C PRO A 426 17.31 8.37 -24.12
N LYS A 427 18.22 8.30 -23.14
CA LYS A 427 18.66 7.07 -22.46
C LYS A 427 18.41 7.09 -20.95
N ASN A 428 17.71 8.10 -20.45
CA ASN A 428 17.46 8.26 -19.02
C ASN A 428 15.95 8.44 -18.80
N PRO A 429 15.22 7.38 -18.45
CA PRO A 429 13.77 7.46 -18.34
C PRO A 429 13.29 8.32 -17.16
N TRP A 430 14.12 8.41 -16.11
CA TRP A 430 13.85 9.19 -14.91
C TRP A 430 13.86 10.72 -15.09
N ARG A 431 14.12 11.19 -16.33
CA ARG A 431 14.17 12.61 -16.72
C ARG A 431 12.89 13.15 -17.32
N SER A 432 11.85 12.33 -17.36
CA SER A 432 10.62 12.63 -18.06
C SER A 432 9.46 12.79 -17.10
N ASN A 433 8.53 13.69 -17.44
CA ASN A 433 7.21 13.80 -16.87
C ASN A 433 6.19 13.98 -18.02
N THR A 434 4.90 14.02 -17.72
CA THR A 434 3.85 14.18 -18.75
C THR A 434 3.90 15.50 -19.52
N ASP A 435 4.63 16.50 -19.01
CA ASP A 435 4.81 17.81 -19.65
C ASP A 435 5.94 17.81 -20.69
N ASN A 436 7.02 17.06 -20.45
CA ASN A 436 8.24 17.12 -21.26
C ASN A 436 8.52 15.87 -22.11
N GLU A 437 7.80 14.77 -21.89
CA GLU A 437 8.05 13.50 -22.57
C GLU A 437 7.95 13.60 -24.11
N SER A 438 8.72 12.74 -24.77
CA SER A 438 8.87 12.67 -26.22
C SER A 438 8.46 11.31 -26.81
N VAL A 439 7.89 10.41 -25.98
CA VAL A 439 7.39 9.10 -26.42
C VAL A 439 6.12 9.28 -27.23
N GLU A 440 6.01 8.56 -28.34
CA GLU A 440 4.78 8.48 -29.13
C GLU A 440 3.97 7.26 -28.73
N TYR A 441 2.65 7.42 -28.67
CA TYR A 441 1.73 6.38 -28.19
C TYR A 441 0.79 5.89 -29.28
N VAL A 442 0.50 4.59 -29.21
CA VAL A 442 -0.45 3.91 -30.10
C VAL A 442 -1.56 3.25 -29.27
N MET A 443 -2.81 3.46 -29.68
CA MET A 443 -3.96 2.71 -29.20
C MET A 443 -3.82 1.24 -29.64
N LEU A 444 -3.80 0.32 -28.68
CA LEU A 444 -3.56 -1.10 -28.89
C LEU A 444 -4.79 -1.83 -29.47
N PRO A 445 -4.58 -2.94 -30.20
CA PRO A 445 -5.67 -3.73 -30.76
C PRO A 445 -6.56 -4.36 -29.67
N VAL A 446 -7.76 -4.76 -30.08
CA VAL A 446 -8.74 -5.45 -29.26
C VAL A 446 -8.21 -6.82 -28.81
N SER A 447 -8.44 -7.17 -27.54
CA SER A 447 -8.12 -8.50 -26.99
C SER A 447 -9.29 -9.11 -26.22
N ALA A 448 -9.19 -10.41 -25.92
CA ALA A 448 -10.13 -11.08 -25.03
C ALA A 448 -10.15 -10.41 -23.63
N SER A 449 -8.96 -10.10 -23.10
CA SER A 449 -8.80 -9.52 -21.77
C SER A 449 -9.46 -8.14 -21.68
N SER A 450 -9.28 -7.28 -22.67
CA SER A 450 -9.94 -5.97 -22.69
C SER A 450 -11.46 -6.08 -22.80
N CYS A 451 -11.97 -6.94 -23.70
CA CYS A 451 -13.42 -7.11 -23.89
C CYS A 451 -14.11 -7.66 -22.63
N PHE A 452 -13.62 -8.76 -22.06
CA PHE A 452 -14.26 -9.38 -20.90
C PHE A 452 -14.05 -8.57 -19.62
N SER A 453 -12.87 -7.99 -19.40
CA SER A 453 -12.64 -7.12 -18.22
C SER A 453 -13.51 -5.86 -18.27
N PHE A 454 -13.70 -5.27 -19.46
CA PHE A 454 -14.60 -4.14 -19.62
C PHE A 454 -16.05 -4.56 -19.43
N ALA A 455 -16.48 -5.69 -20.00
CA ALA A 455 -17.82 -6.21 -19.79
C ALA A 455 -18.14 -6.42 -18.30
N THR A 456 -17.23 -7.04 -17.53
CA THR A 456 -17.35 -7.18 -16.08
C THR A 456 -17.48 -5.82 -15.39
N SER A 457 -16.51 -4.93 -15.63
CA SER A 457 -16.38 -3.68 -14.87
C SER A 457 -17.47 -2.67 -15.22
N ALA A 458 -17.83 -2.55 -16.50
CA ALA A 458 -18.88 -1.66 -16.97
C ALA A 458 -20.28 -2.16 -16.59
N ALA A 459 -20.54 -3.48 -16.59
CA ALA A 459 -21.81 -4.01 -16.10
C ALA A 459 -21.99 -3.75 -14.60
N HIS A 460 -20.93 -3.98 -13.80
CA HIS A 460 -20.96 -3.73 -12.36
C HIS A 460 -21.15 -2.24 -12.04
N LEU A 461 -20.29 -1.37 -12.59
CA LEU A 461 -20.38 0.07 -12.36
C LEU A 461 -21.71 0.63 -12.89
N GLY A 462 -22.13 0.20 -14.07
CA GLY A 462 -23.35 0.67 -14.70
C GLY A 462 -24.61 0.32 -13.89
N ARG A 463 -24.63 -0.84 -13.23
CA ARG A 463 -25.68 -1.24 -12.27
C ARG A 463 -25.72 -0.32 -11.05
N LEU A 464 -24.55 0.05 -10.52
CA LEU A 464 -24.46 0.93 -9.34
C LEU A 464 -24.83 2.38 -9.65
N LEU A 465 -24.29 2.95 -10.72
CA LEU A 465 -24.55 4.34 -11.11
C LEU A 465 -26.03 4.60 -11.39
N GLN A 466 -26.78 3.59 -11.85
CA GLN A 466 -28.23 3.71 -12.07
C GLN A 466 -29.06 3.93 -10.79
N ARG A 467 -28.47 3.74 -9.60
CA ARG A 467 -29.10 4.04 -8.31
C ARG A 467 -29.05 5.53 -7.95
N PHE A 468 -28.26 6.33 -8.66
CA PHE A 468 -28.09 7.76 -8.45
C PHE A 468 -28.69 8.52 -9.63
N ASP A 469 -29.43 9.60 -9.37
CA ASP A 469 -30.09 10.36 -10.44
C ASP A 469 -29.10 10.90 -11.47
N GLN A 470 -27.98 11.47 -10.99
CA GLN A 470 -26.90 11.98 -11.85
C GLN A 470 -26.09 10.88 -12.54
N GLY A 471 -26.14 9.64 -12.01
CA GLY A 471 -25.45 8.48 -12.56
C GLY A 471 -26.27 7.69 -13.58
N LYS A 472 -27.58 7.93 -13.69
CA LYS A 472 -28.51 7.04 -14.42
C LYS A 472 -28.19 6.89 -15.90
N ALA A 473 -27.89 7.99 -16.60
CA ALA A 473 -27.57 7.96 -18.02
C ALA A 473 -26.22 7.26 -18.28
N LYS A 474 -25.18 7.63 -17.51
CA LYS A 474 -23.86 6.99 -17.51
C LYS A 474 -23.98 5.48 -17.28
N GLY A 475 -24.80 5.07 -16.31
CA GLY A 475 -24.96 3.68 -15.94
C GLY A 475 -25.64 2.83 -17.02
N LYS A 476 -26.69 3.36 -17.69
CA LYS A 476 -27.31 2.69 -18.84
C LYS A 476 -26.32 2.51 -20.00
N GLN A 477 -25.58 3.56 -20.32
CA GLN A 477 -24.56 3.53 -21.37
C GLN A 477 -23.52 2.44 -21.11
N LEU A 478 -23.04 2.31 -19.88
CA LEU A 478 -22.06 1.27 -19.52
C LEU A 478 -22.63 -0.14 -19.63
N VAL A 479 -23.87 -0.38 -19.19
CA VAL A 479 -24.48 -1.72 -19.29
C VAL A 479 -24.67 -2.12 -20.76
N GLU A 480 -25.09 -1.19 -21.62
CA GLU A 480 -25.19 -1.44 -23.07
C GLU A 480 -23.83 -1.70 -23.71
N ALA A 481 -22.83 -0.88 -23.39
CA ALA A 481 -21.46 -1.05 -23.88
C ALA A 481 -20.84 -2.37 -23.41
N ALA A 482 -21.10 -2.78 -22.16
CA ALA A 482 -20.67 -4.05 -21.59
C ALA A 482 -21.26 -5.24 -22.36
N GLY A 483 -22.55 -5.19 -22.70
CA GLY A 483 -23.20 -6.21 -23.50
C GLY A 483 -22.55 -6.37 -24.89
N LYS A 484 -22.27 -5.25 -25.57
CA LYS A 484 -21.55 -5.26 -26.86
C LYS A 484 -20.14 -5.83 -26.74
N ALA A 485 -19.41 -5.44 -25.71
CA ALA A 485 -18.05 -5.94 -25.45
C ALA A 485 -18.04 -7.45 -25.18
N PHE A 486 -19.01 -7.95 -24.41
CA PHE A 486 -19.18 -9.38 -24.17
C PHE A 486 -19.50 -10.15 -25.46
N ASP A 487 -20.47 -9.67 -26.24
CA ASP A 487 -20.88 -10.32 -27.49
C ASP A 487 -19.71 -10.33 -28.52
N CYS A 488 -18.95 -9.24 -28.61
CA CYS A 488 -17.70 -9.19 -29.38
C CYS A 488 -16.67 -10.19 -28.86
N GLY A 489 -16.44 -10.21 -27.54
CA GLY A 489 -15.51 -11.12 -26.87
C GLY A 489 -15.80 -12.57 -27.21
N MET A 490 -17.06 -13.00 -27.03
CA MET A 490 -17.50 -14.35 -27.35
C MET A 490 -17.33 -14.71 -28.82
N LYS A 491 -17.58 -13.77 -29.73
CA LYS A 491 -17.48 -13.99 -31.18
C LYS A 491 -16.03 -14.07 -31.68
N LYS A 492 -15.16 -13.19 -31.20
CA LYS A 492 -13.79 -13.01 -31.73
C LYS A 492 -12.76 -13.82 -30.94
N PHE A 493 -13.02 -14.06 -29.67
CA PHE A 493 -12.09 -14.71 -28.74
C PHE A 493 -12.81 -15.82 -27.95
N PRO A 494 -13.21 -16.92 -28.61
CA PRO A 494 -13.81 -18.06 -27.92
C PRO A 494 -12.85 -18.61 -26.85
N ALA A 495 -13.42 -19.12 -25.76
CA ALA A 495 -12.66 -19.72 -24.66
C ALA A 495 -11.70 -20.80 -25.15
N LYS A 496 -10.46 -20.79 -24.65
CA LYS A 496 -9.41 -21.76 -25.02
C LYS A 496 -8.90 -22.56 -23.83
N ASP A 497 -9.01 -22.00 -22.64
CA ASP A 497 -8.49 -22.55 -21.41
C ASP A 497 -9.30 -22.07 -20.20
N LEU A 498 -9.02 -22.65 -19.04
CA LEU A 498 -9.67 -22.30 -17.78
C LEU A 498 -9.57 -20.80 -17.43
N GLY A 499 -8.45 -20.14 -17.75
CA GLY A 499 -8.26 -18.72 -17.48
C GLY A 499 -9.18 -17.83 -18.31
N SER A 500 -9.36 -18.18 -19.59
CA SER A 500 -10.34 -17.51 -20.46
C SER A 500 -11.79 -17.78 -20.02
N GLU A 501 -12.10 -18.99 -19.55
CA GLU A 501 -13.42 -19.32 -19.01
C GLU A 501 -13.72 -18.54 -17.72
N PHE A 502 -12.73 -18.30 -16.85
CA PHE A 502 -12.92 -17.44 -15.67
C PHE A 502 -13.30 -16.01 -16.04
N GLN A 503 -12.64 -15.42 -17.04
CA GLN A 503 -12.96 -14.06 -17.51
C GLN A 503 -14.38 -13.99 -18.08
N ILE A 504 -14.79 -14.98 -18.88
CA ILE A 504 -16.14 -15.07 -19.44
C ILE A 504 -17.18 -15.24 -18.34
N ALA A 505 -16.92 -16.15 -17.38
CA ALA A 505 -17.84 -16.43 -16.28
C ALA A 505 -18.08 -15.20 -15.41
N GLU A 506 -17.02 -14.44 -15.10
CA GLU A 506 -17.15 -13.21 -14.31
C GLU A 506 -17.92 -12.12 -15.06
N ALA A 507 -17.63 -11.91 -16.34
CA ALA A 507 -18.32 -10.93 -17.18
C ALA A 507 -19.80 -11.27 -17.34
N ALA A 508 -20.11 -12.54 -17.60
CA ALA A 508 -21.48 -13.02 -17.70
C ALA A 508 -22.23 -12.91 -16.36
N ALA A 509 -21.58 -13.16 -15.23
CA ALA A 509 -22.19 -13.03 -13.91
C ALA A 509 -22.62 -11.58 -13.62
N GLU A 510 -21.74 -10.59 -13.87
CA GLU A 510 -22.09 -9.18 -13.68
C GLU A 510 -23.13 -8.69 -14.69
N LEU A 511 -23.08 -9.15 -15.94
CA LEU A 511 -24.11 -8.84 -16.93
C LEU A 511 -25.46 -9.46 -16.59
N LEU A 512 -25.50 -10.69 -16.07
CA LEU A 512 -26.71 -11.31 -15.55
C LEU A 512 -27.28 -10.50 -14.38
N HIS A 513 -26.42 -10.01 -13.47
CA HIS A 513 -26.84 -9.17 -12.35
C HIS A 513 -27.42 -7.83 -12.84
N ALA A 514 -26.75 -7.18 -13.79
CA ALA A 514 -27.15 -5.87 -14.30
C ALA A 514 -28.41 -5.91 -15.18
N THR A 515 -28.62 -6.99 -15.95
CA THR A 515 -29.67 -7.05 -16.99
C THR A 515 -30.79 -8.04 -16.70
N ARG A 516 -30.55 -9.03 -15.82
CA ARG A 516 -31.40 -10.21 -15.61
C ARG A 516 -31.64 -11.07 -16.87
N ASP A 517 -30.88 -10.86 -17.95
CA ASP A 517 -31.01 -11.63 -19.18
C ASP A 517 -30.37 -13.03 -19.03
N VAL A 518 -31.20 -14.07 -19.16
CA VAL A 518 -30.81 -15.48 -19.03
C VAL A 518 -29.76 -15.93 -20.05
N LYS A 519 -29.52 -15.17 -21.14
CA LYS A 519 -28.44 -15.51 -22.09
C LYS A 519 -27.08 -15.56 -21.40
N TYR A 520 -26.85 -14.72 -20.39
CA TYR A 520 -25.60 -14.69 -19.66
C TYR A 520 -25.44 -15.89 -18.71
N ALA A 521 -26.52 -16.34 -18.09
CA ALA A 521 -26.52 -17.59 -17.34
C ALA A 521 -26.20 -18.79 -18.25
N LYS A 522 -26.81 -18.84 -19.44
CA LYS A 522 -26.51 -19.87 -20.46
C LYS A 522 -25.05 -19.81 -20.93
N ALA A 523 -24.45 -18.62 -21.01
CA ALA A 523 -23.04 -18.48 -21.36
C ALA A 523 -22.13 -19.11 -20.30
N ILE A 524 -22.42 -18.92 -19.01
CA ILE A 524 -21.72 -19.59 -17.90
C ILE A 524 -21.90 -21.12 -18.00
N ASP A 525 -23.12 -21.58 -18.27
CA ASP A 525 -23.40 -23.01 -18.39
C ASP A 525 -22.68 -23.69 -19.56
N GLY A 526 -22.41 -22.93 -20.62
CA GLY A 526 -21.68 -23.40 -21.79
C GLY A 526 -20.18 -23.56 -21.59
N LEU A 527 -19.61 -23.19 -20.43
CA LEU A 527 -18.18 -23.29 -20.14
C LEU A 527 -17.82 -24.71 -19.63
N PRO A 528 -17.10 -25.53 -20.41
CA PRO A 528 -16.89 -26.93 -20.06
C PRO A 528 -15.76 -27.15 -19.02
N THR A 529 -14.68 -26.36 -19.10
CA THR A 529 -13.45 -26.60 -18.32
C THR A 529 -13.64 -26.20 -16.87
N ILE A 530 -14.32 -25.09 -16.60
CA ILE A 530 -14.58 -24.54 -15.27
C ILE A 530 -15.40 -25.50 -14.38
N LYS A 531 -16.23 -26.34 -15.02
CA LYS A 531 -17.04 -27.35 -14.34
C LYS A 531 -16.20 -28.53 -13.87
N THR A 532 -15.19 -28.93 -14.64
CA THR A 532 -14.43 -30.18 -14.44
C THR A 532 -13.03 -29.97 -13.85
N ALA A 533 -12.41 -28.80 -14.03
CA ALA A 533 -11.04 -28.55 -13.62
C ALA A 533 -10.86 -28.51 -12.10
N LYS A 534 -9.65 -28.86 -11.66
CA LYS A 534 -9.15 -28.56 -10.32
C LYS A 534 -8.75 -27.08 -10.27
N ILE A 535 -9.49 -26.29 -9.51
CA ILE A 535 -9.29 -24.84 -9.41
C ILE A 535 -8.33 -24.52 -8.27
N ASP A 536 -7.29 -23.75 -8.55
CA ASP A 536 -6.52 -23.08 -7.49
C ASP A 536 -7.34 -21.90 -6.95
N TYR A 537 -8.05 -22.13 -5.86
CA TYR A 537 -8.94 -21.13 -5.30
C TYR A 537 -8.22 -19.96 -4.63
N LEU A 538 -6.92 -20.04 -4.35
CA LEU A 538 -6.18 -18.89 -3.81
C LEU A 538 -6.02 -17.79 -4.85
N SER A 539 -5.74 -18.17 -6.10
CA SER A 539 -5.59 -17.23 -7.21
C SER A 539 -6.93 -16.76 -7.80
N ASN A 540 -8.07 -17.37 -7.39
CA ASN A 540 -9.40 -17.13 -7.95
C ASN A 540 -10.42 -16.58 -6.93
N ILE A 541 -9.95 -15.99 -5.82
CA ILE A 541 -10.82 -15.45 -4.76
C ILE A 541 -11.75 -14.36 -5.30
N GLY A 542 -11.29 -13.53 -6.24
CA GLY A 542 -12.13 -12.51 -6.89
C GLY A 542 -13.36 -13.11 -7.55
N LEU A 543 -13.18 -14.14 -8.38
CA LEU A 543 -14.29 -14.85 -9.05
C LEU A 543 -15.27 -15.43 -8.02
N ALA A 544 -14.77 -16.10 -6.98
CA ALA A 544 -15.61 -16.67 -5.93
C ALA A 544 -16.40 -15.58 -5.17
N TYR A 545 -15.79 -14.41 -4.95
CA TYR A 545 -16.46 -13.27 -4.36
C TYR A 545 -17.57 -12.73 -5.26
N THR A 546 -17.32 -12.52 -6.57
CA THR A 546 -18.35 -12.11 -7.54
C THR A 546 -19.56 -13.03 -7.46
N PHE A 547 -19.34 -14.34 -7.62
CA PHE A 547 -20.43 -15.31 -7.56
C PHE A 547 -21.14 -15.33 -6.21
N SER A 548 -20.41 -15.13 -5.10
CA SER A 548 -21.01 -15.09 -3.75
C SER A 548 -21.82 -13.82 -3.48
N ALA A 549 -21.55 -12.72 -4.19
CA ALA A 549 -22.25 -11.45 -4.05
C ALA A 549 -23.49 -11.35 -4.96
N LEU A 550 -23.70 -12.30 -5.88
CA LEU A 550 -24.88 -12.31 -6.76
C LEU A 550 -26.19 -12.48 -5.97
N PRO A 551 -27.27 -11.75 -6.35
CA PRO A 551 -28.59 -11.96 -5.77
C PRO A 551 -29.08 -13.42 -5.92
N PRO A 552 -29.76 -13.98 -4.90
CA PRO A 552 -30.19 -15.37 -4.91
C PRO A 552 -31.31 -15.68 -5.91
N ASP A 553 -31.95 -14.65 -6.47
CA ASP A 553 -33.09 -14.67 -7.38
C ASP A 553 -32.69 -14.46 -8.85
N LEU A 554 -31.39 -14.48 -9.19
CA LEU A 554 -30.96 -14.37 -10.58
C LEU A 554 -31.44 -15.57 -11.42
N PRO A 555 -32.05 -15.33 -12.60
CA PRO A 555 -32.67 -16.38 -13.39
C PRO A 555 -31.62 -17.25 -14.12
N GLY A 556 -31.84 -18.56 -14.14
CA GLY A 556 -31.03 -19.51 -14.90
C GLY A 556 -29.64 -19.80 -14.35
N LEU A 557 -29.21 -19.17 -13.24
CA LEU A 557 -27.88 -19.37 -12.68
C LEU A 557 -27.76 -20.71 -11.93
N ASP A 558 -26.80 -21.54 -12.32
CA ASP A 558 -26.44 -22.74 -11.57
C ASP A 558 -25.76 -22.39 -10.23
N LYS A 559 -26.47 -22.66 -9.13
CA LYS A 559 -25.99 -22.44 -7.76
C LYS A 559 -24.95 -23.47 -7.29
N SER A 560 -24.83 -24.60 -7.99
CA SER A 560 -23.84 -25.63 -7.65
C SER A 560 -22.41 -25.12 -7.87
N PHE A 561 -22.20 -24.38 -8.96
CA PHE A 561 -20.91 -23.77 -9.26
C PHE A 561 -20.53 -22.68 -8.25
N GLN A 562 -21.47 -21.79 -7.90
CA GLN A 562 -21.31 -20.80 -6.84
C GLN A 562 -20.90 -21.45 -5.51
N THR A 563 -21.58 -22.53 -5.12
CA THR A 563 -21.29 -23.28 -3.89
C THR A 563 -19.90 -23.92 -3.92
N LYS A 564 -19.52 -24.53 -5.04
CA LYS A 564 -18.20 -25.12 -5.27
C LYS A 564 -17.08 -24.07 -5.17
N LEU A 565 -17.24 -22.92 -5.80
CA LEU A 565 -16.29 -21.80 -5.72
C LEU A 565 -16.07 -21.35 -4.28
N LYS A 566 -17.17 -21.06 -3.57
CA LYS A 566 -17.12 -20.60 -2.17
C LYS A 566 -16.44 -21.61 -1.25
N ALA A 567 -16.84 -22.88 -1.33
CA ALA A 567 -16.25 -23.95 -0.51
C ALA A 567 -14.76 -24.15 -0.82
N GLY A 568 -14.37 -24.10 -2.10
CA GLY A 568 -12.99 -24.18 -2.53
C GLY A 568 -12.11 -23.08 -1.96
N CYS A 569 -12.55 -21.82 -2.02
CA CYS A 569 -11.82 -20.69 -1.43
C CYS A 569 -11.68 -20.82 0.09
N ILE A 570 -12.75 -21.19 0.80
CA ILE A 570 -12.69 -21.41 2.26
C ILE A 570 -11.64 -22.46 2.60
N SER A 571 -11.61 -23.58 1.86
CA SER A 571 -10.65 -24.66 2.08
C SER A 571 -9.20 -24.20 1.80
N SER A 572 -8.93 -23.62 0.63
CA SER A 572 -7.56 -23.26 0.24
C SER A 572 -7.00 -22.09 1.06
N VAL A 573 -7.81 -21.07 1.34
CA VAL A 573 -7.40 -19.95 2.21
C VAL A 573 -7.25 -20.43 3.65
N GLY A 574 -8.17 -21.25 4.17
CA GLY A 574 -8.06 -21.83 5.51
C GLY A 574 -6.78 -22.64 5.67
N TRP A 575 -6.42 -23.45 4.67
CA TRP A 575 -5.14 -24.16 4.63
C TRP A 575 -3.94 -23.19 4.68
N ALA A 576 -3.93 -22.15 3.85
CA ALA A 576 -2.83 -21.18 3.80
C ALA A 576 -2.67 -20.44 5.14
N VAL A 577 -3.80 -20.06 5.75
CA VAL A 577 -3.85 -19.36 7.05
C VAL A 577 -3.27 -20.22 8.16
N ASN A 578 -3.73 -21.47 8.27
CA ASN A 578 -3.33 -22.39 9.34
C ASN A 578 -1.91 -22.93 9.17
N SER A 579 -1.49 -23.13 7.92
CA SER A 579 -0.19 -23.73 7.62
C SER A 579 0.95 -22.72 7.69
N PHE A 580 0.69 -21.45 7.32
CA PHE A 580 1.73 -20.41 7.19
C PHE A 580 1.39 -19.12 7.91
N THR A 581 0.28 -18.43 7.57
CA THR A 581 0.01 -17.06 8.04
C THR A 581 0.10 -16.91 9.55
N ARG A 582 -0.57 -17.78 10.32
CA ARG A 582 -0.57 -17.72 11.80
C ARG A 582 0.79 -17.99 12.44
N LYS A 583 1.71 -18.64 11.72
CA LYS A 583 3.06 -19.01 12.19
C LYS A 583 4.12 -17.95 11.87
N LYS A 584 3.79 -16.93 11.08
CA LYS A 584 4.72 -15.84 10.79
C LYS A 584 5.03 -15.03 12.04
N GLY A 585 6.27 -14.53 12.11
CA GLY A 585 6.67 -13.59 13.15
C GLY A 585 5.81 -12.33 13.10
N TYR A 586 5.74 -11.73 11.92
CA TYR A 586 4.88 -10.59 11.60
C TYR A 586 3.62 -11.07 10.86
N LEU A 587 2.47 -10.94 11.52
CA LEU A 587 1.24 -11.60 11.10
C LEU A 587 0.57 -10.84 9.94
N HIS A 588 0.87 -11.25 8.71
CA HIS A 588 0.22 -10.74 7.51
C HIS A 588 -0.17 -11.90 6.56
N PHE A 589 -1.24 -11.72 5.81
CA PHE A 589 -1.64 -12.69 4.79
C PHE A 589 -0.86 -12.48 3.49
N LYS A 590 -0.36 -13.58 2.91
CA LYS A 590 0.09 -13.68 1.52
C LYS A 590 -0.10 -15.12 1.03
N HIS A 591 -0.17 -15.31 -0.27
CA HIS A 591 -0.12 -16.62 -0.91
C HIS A 591 1.15 -17.37 -0.47
N PRO A 592 1.07 -18.64 -0.04
CA PRO A 592 2.24 -19.37 0.47
C PRO A 592 3.40 -19.50 -0.53
N TRP A 593 3.09 -19.51 -1.83
CA TRP A 593 4.06 -19.55 -2.92
C TRP A 593 4.31 -18.19 -3.59
N ALA A 594 3.74 -17.08 -3.09
CA ALA A 594 4.21 -15.77 -3.54
C ALA A 594 5.55 -15.46 -2.86
N PRO A 595 6.59 -15.00 -3.57
CA PRO A 595 7.81 -14.51 -2.93
C PRO A 595 7.53 -13.26 -2.09
N ILE A 596 8.44 -12.92 -1.19
CA ILE A 596 8.50 -11.56 -0.64
C ILE A 596 9.01 -10.64 -1.76
N GLY A 597 8.20 -9.64 -2.11
CA GLY A 597 8.38 -8.77 -3.26
C GLY A 597 7.03 -8.42 -3.87
N THR A 598 7.00 -7.44 -4.79
CA THR A 598 5.76 -7.03 -5.48
C THR A 598 4.60 -6.74 -4.49
N GLY A 599 4.91 -6.06 -3.38
CA GLY A 599 3.96 -5.63 -2.36
C GLY A 599 3.34 -6.75 -1.50
N THR A 600 3.82 -8.00 -1.59
CA THR A 600 3.28 -9.13 -0.79
C THR A 600 3.56 -9.01 0.72
N ALA A 601 4.52 -8.18 1.10
CA ALA A 601 4.82 -7.80 2.48
C ALA A 601 4.08 -6.52 2.94
N SER A 602 3.30 -5.90 2.06
CA SER A 602 2.49 -4.70 2.34
C SER A 602 1.02 -4.97 2.02
N VAL A 603 0.55 -4.65 0.81
CA VAL A 603 -0.89 -4.54 0.47
C VAL A 603 -1.37 -5.57 -0.56
N THR A 604 -0.53 -6.01 -1.50
CA THR A 604 -0.94 -6.66 -2.78
C THR A 604 -1.83 -7.89 -2.63
N GLN A 605 -1.65 -8.70 -1.58
CA GLN A 605 -2.45 -9.92 -1.36
C GLN A 605 -3.25 -9.90 -0.05
N ALA A 606 -2.97 -8.95 0.84
CA ALA A 606 -3.64 -8.86 2.13
C ALA A 606 -5.13 -8.51 1.99
N TRP A 607 -5.49 -7.74 0.94
CA TRP A 607 -6.88 -7.40 0.61
C TRP A 607 -7.79 -8.61 0.35
N TRP A 608 -7.23 -9.78 0.02
CA TRP A 608 -8.01 -11.02 -0.13
C TRP A 608 -8.75 -11.40 1.15
N MET A 609 -8.24 -10.98 2.32
CA MET A 609 -8.93 -11.17 3.59
C MET A 609 -10.22 -10.35 3.69
N ALA A 610 -10.32 -9.21 3.00
CA ALA A 610 -11.58 -8.46 2.88
C ALA A 610 -12.62 -9.25 2.08
N LEU A 611 -12.22 -9.82 0.94
CA LEU A 611 -13.09 -10.68 0.13
C LEU A 611 -13.56 -11.90 0.95
N MET A 612 -12.65 -12.57 1.64
CA MET A 612 -12.97 -13.74 2.46
C MET A 612 -13.90 -13.40 3.61
N TRP A 613 -13.65 -12.30 4.32
CA TRP A 613 -14.51 -11.84 5.40
C TRP A 613 -15.93 -11.55 4.89
N LYS A 614 -16.06 -10.79 3.81
CA LYS A 614 -17.37 -10.41 3.27
C LYS A 614 -18.11 -11.57 2.62
N MET A 615 -17.39 -12.52 2.01
CA MET A 615 -17.97 -13.75 1.44
C MET A 615 -18.47 -14.73 2.50
N THR A 616 -17.77 -14.86 3.62
CA THR A 616 -18.02 -15.92 4.62
C THR A 616 -18.76 -15.43 5.86
N GLY A 617 -18.64 -14.14 6.20
CA GLY A 617 -19.05 -13.59 7.48
C GLY A 617 -18.15 -13.99 8.66
N ASP A 618 -17.09 -14.78 8.44
CA ASP A 618 -16.22 -15.25 9.51
C ASP A 618 -15.33 -14.09 10.02
N PRO A 619 -15.46 -13.70 11.31
CA PRO A 619 -14.68 -12.60 11.86
C PRO A 619 -13.16 -12.87 11.86
N LEU A 620 -12.71 -14.12 11.73
CA LEU A 620 -11.28 -14.42 11.64
C LEU A 620 -10.62 -13.73 10.45
N TYR A 621 -11.27 -13.71 9.28
CA TYR A 621 -10.69 -13.07 8.10
C TYR A 621 -10.62 -11.55 8.28
N ARG A 622 -11.58 -10.95 8.99
CA ARG A 622 -11.51 -9.54 9.37
C ARG A 622 -10.30 -9.27 10.28
N ASP A 623 -10.10 -10.07 11.31
CA ASP A 623 -8.97 -9.87 12.22
C ASP A 623 -7.61 -10.06 11.51
N LEU A 624 -7.53 -10.99 10.56
CA LEU A 624 -6.34 -11.18 9.73
C LEU A 624 -6.12 -10.03 8.74
N LEU A 625 -7.20 -9.41 8.24
CA LEU A 625 -7.11 -8.17 7.48
C LEU A 625 -6.55 -7.04 8.34
N CYS A 626 -7.07 -6.86 9.56
CA CYS A 626 -6.55 -5.88 10.53
C CYS A 626 -5.06 -6.11 10.84
N ALA A 627 -4.65 -7.35 11.13
CA ALA A 627 -3.25 -7.67 11.40
C ALA A 627 -2.34 -7.39 10.19
N SER A 628 -2.83 -7.65 8.97
CA SER A 628 -2.08 -7.34 7.74
C SER A 628 -1.97 -5.82 7.51
N VAL A 629 -3.04 -5.07 7.81
CA VAL A 629 -3.04 -3.60 7.83
C VAL A 629 -2.02 -3.06 8.84
N ASP A 630 -1.94 -3.64 10.04
CA ASP A 630 -0.97 -3.22 11.06
C ASP A 630 0.47 -3.36 10.54
N VAL A 631 0.78 -4.48 9.87
CA VAL A 631 2.08 -4.71 9.23
C VAL A 631 2.36 -3.68 8.13
N ALA A 632 1.38 -3.40 7.26
CA ALA A 632 1.51 -2.40 6.20
C ALA A 632 1.75 -0.99 6.77
N LEU A 633 1.12 -0.66 7.89
CA LEU A 633 1.19 0.62 8.60
C LEU A 633 2.32 0.72 9.64
N GLY A 634 3.34 -0.14 9.53
CA GLY A 634 4.60 0.03 10.25
C GLY A 634 4.88 -1.01 11.33
N ALA A 635 3.95 -1.94 11.62
CA ALA A 635 4.20 -3.08 12.50
C ALA A 635 4.96 -4.20 11.76
N ASN A 636 6.08 -3.85 11.11
CA ASN A 636 6.91 -4.72 10.27
C ASN A 636 8.39 -4.64 10.70
N PRO A 637 9.29 -5.52 10.21
CA PRO A 637 10.70 -5.52 10.65
C PRO A 637 11.43 -4.18 10.56
N MET A 638 11.09 -3.36 9.55
CA MET A 638 11.71 -2.06 9.35
C MET A 638 11.12 -0.96 10.25
N GLY A 639 9.95 -1.20 10.84
CA GLY A 639 9.20 -0.17 11.55
C GLY A 639 8.84 0.99 10.61
N GLN A 640 8.52 0.72 9.35
CA GLN A 640 8.34 1.74 8.31
C GLN A 640 7.11 1.44 7.45
N VAL A 641 6.24 2.42 7.24
CA VAL A 641 5.11 2.33 6.32
C VAL A 641 5.64 2.32 4.88
N GLN A 642 5.23 1.34 4.07
CA GLN A 642 5.67 1.19 2.67
C GLN A 642 4.84 2.06 1.70
N CYS A 643 4.47 3.27 2.15
CA CYS A 643 3.67 4.24 1.43
C CYS A 643 4.30 5.62 1.61
N SER A 644 4.37 6.43 0.56
CA SER A 644 4.77 7.84 0.69
C SER A 644 3.74 8.65 1.49
N GLY A 645 4.21 9.60 2.30
CA GLY A 645 3.38 10.54 3.04
C GLY A 645 2.39 9.94 4.05
N LEU A 646 2.52 8.67 4.44
CA LEU A 646 1.61 8.02 5.40
C LEU A 646 2.38 7.44 6.58
N GLY A 647 2.02 7.85 7.80
CA GLY A 647 2.66 7.40 9.03
C GLY A 647 3.97 8.14 9.36
N GLN A 648 4.43 7.98 10.60
CA GLN A 648 5.50 8.80 11.18
C GLN A 648 6.91 8.44 10.65
N LYS A 649 7.07 7.22 10.14
CA LYS A 649 8.25 6.73 9.43
C LYS A 649 7.77 5.97 8.20
N HIS A 650 8.01 6.55 7.04
CA HIS A 650 7.40 6.15 5.77
C HIS A 650 8.43 6.18 4.64
N VAL A 651 8.06 5.74 3.44
CA VAL A 651 8.93 5.73 2.24
C VAL A 651 9.07 7.14 1.69
N LEU A 652 10.29 7.57 1.37
CA LEU A 652 10.56 8.94 0.94
C LEU A 652 10.76 9.09 -0.56
N HIS A 653 11.30 8.07 -1.24
CA HIS A 653 11.68 8.15 -2.64
C HIS A 653 11.02 7.01 -3.46
N PRO A 654 9.68 6.99 -3.60
CA PRO A 654 9.03 6.10 -4.55
C PRO A 654 9.45 6.49 -5.98
N GLU A 655 9.55 5.51 -6.87
CA GLU A 655 9.77 5.77 -8.30
C GLU A 655 8.47 6.32 -8.90
N TYR A 656 8.39 7.64 -9.00
CA TYR A 656 7.26 8.35 -9.60
C TYR A 656 7.74 9.55 -10.39
N LEU A 657 7.68 9.44 -11.70
CA LEU A 657 8.30 10.38 -12.63
C LEU A 657 7.83 11.83 -12.49
N GLU A 658 6.56 12.06 -12.12
CA GLU A 658 6.05 13.41 -11.85
C GLU A 658 6.76 14.03 -10.65
N SER A 659 6.77 13.37 -9.48
CA SER A 659 7.46 13.89 -8.29
C SER A 659 8.99 13.92 -8.41
N MET A 660 9.58 13.07 -9.25
CA MET A 660 11.02 13.12 -9.52
C MET A 660 11.44 14.35 -10.35
N ASN A 661 10.49 14.98 -11.05
CA ASN A 661 10.74 16.05 -12.03
C ASN A 661 9.84 17.28 -11.82
N ASP A 662 9.20 17.43 -10.67
CA ASP A 662 8.53 18.66 -10.24
C ASP A 662 9.47 19.53 -9.37
N ALA A 663 8.93 20.62 -8.81
CA ALA A 663 9.70 21.57 -8.00
C ALA A 663 9.51 21.35 -6.49
N LEU A 664 8.87 20.27 -6.07
CA LEU A 664 8.47 20.00 -4.70
C LEU A 664 9.52 19.13 -3.98
N GLU A 665 9.78 19.41 -2.70
CA GLU A 665 10.68 18.54 -1.91
C GLU A 665 10.03 17.19 -1.57
N GLU A 666 8.70 17.17 -1.36
CA GLU A 666 7.97 15.96 -1.01
C GLU A 666 7.33 15.26 -2.20
N TYR A 667 7.55 13.95 -2.28
CA TYR A 667 6.86 13.08 -3.24
C TYR A 667 5.38 12.99 -2.92
N LEU A 668 4.58 12.76 -3.96
CA LEU A 668 3.14 12.54 -3.86
C LEU A 668 2.82 11.49 -2.76
N PRO A 669 1.97 11.80 -1.77
CA PRO A 669 1.48 10.84 -0.78
C PRO A 669 0.58 9.77 -1.39
N GLY A 670 0.55 8.59 -0.78
CA GLY A 670 -0.34 7.49 -1.18
C GLY A 670 0.28 6.47 -2.14
N LEU A 671 1.56 6.62 -2.47
CA LEU A 671 2.28 5.69 -3.35
C LEU A 671 2.75 4.47 -2.55
N TRP A 672 1.98 3.39 -2.62
CA TRP A 672 2.31 2.10 -2.01
C TRP A 672 3.31 1.34 -2.85
N VAL A 673 4.57 1.32 -2.42
CA VAL A 673 5.63 0.68 -3.20
C VAL A 673 5.60 -0.86 -3.07
N TYR A 674 6.23 -1.54 -4.02
CA TYR A 674 6.43 -3.00 -3.93
C TYR A 674 7.19 -3.45 -2.68
N GLY A 675 8.03 -2.58 -2.13
CA GLY A 675 8.67 -2.73 -0.83
C GLY A 675 9.76 -3.81 -0.82
N PRO A 676 9.98 -4.49 0.33
CA PRO A 676 11.08 -5.43 0.48
C PRO A 676 10.98 -6.63 -0.46
N GLY A 677 12.13 -7.14 -0.91
CA GLY A 677 12.23 -8.28 -1.83
C GLY A 677 13.46 -9.16 -1.57
N ASN A 678 13.94 -9.89 -2.56
CA ASN A 678 15.17 -10.68 -2.42
C ASN A 678 16.46 -9.82 -2.45
N GLY A 679 16.35 -8.54 -2.80
CA GLY A 679 17.43 -7.56 -2.91
C GLY A 679 18.41 -7.75 -4.07
N LYS A 680 18.40 -8.88 -4.79
CA LYS A 680 19.36 -9.16 -5.86
C LYS A 680 18.97 -8.38 -7.11
N SER A 681 19.74 -7.33 -7.41
CA SER A 681 19.56 -6.51 -8.62
C SER A 681 20.89 -5.96 -9.13
N TRP A 682 20.84 -5.30 -10.30
CA TRP A 682 21.98 -4.54 -10.81
C TRP A 682 22.42 -3.43 -9.84
N ILE A 683 21.50 -2.86 -9.05
CA ILE A 683 21.80 -1.81 -8.08
C ILE A 683 22.68 -2.36 -6.95
N THR A 684 22.37 -3.53 -6.40
CA THR A 684 23.23 -4.16 -5.38
C THR A 684 24.55 -4.69 -5.93
N ASN A 685 24.67 -4.86 -7.25
CA ASN A 685 25.96 -5.16 -7.86
C ASN A 685 26.84 -3.90 -7.94
N ILE A 686 26.24 -2.73 -8.18
CA ILE A 686 26.94 -1.43 -8.21
C ILE A 686 27.26 -0.95 -6.78
N TYR A 687 26.32 -1.14 -5.85
CA TYR A 687 26.36 -0.69 -4.46
C TYR A 687 26.14 -1.86 -3.50
N PRO A 688 27.15 -2.73 -3.31
CA PRO A 688 27.00 -3.94 -2.51
C PRO A 688 26.75 -3.62 -1.03
N PRO A 689 25.75 -4.24 -0.39
CA PRO A 689 25.48 -4.06 1.03
C PRO A 689 26.46 -4.85 1.93
N ILE A 690 26.44 -4.55 3.22
CA ILE A 690 27.09 -5.34 4.28
C ILE A 690 26.02 -5.70 5.32
N PRO A 691 25.75 -6.99 5.62
CA PRO A 691 26.34 -8.16 4.99
C PRO A 691 25.95 -8.28 3.51
N ALA A 692 26.57 -9.22 2.81
CA ALA A 692 26.24 -9.52 1.42
C ALA A 692 24.73 -9.76 1.24
N VAL A 693 24.20 -9.41 0.06
CA VAL A 693 22.75 -9.38 -0.21
C VAL A 693 22.03 -10.71 0.09
N ASP A 694 22.70 -11.85 -0.08
CA ASP A 694 22.15 -13.19 0.19
C ASP A 694 22.01 -13.51 1.69
N LYS A 695 22.62 -12.70 2.56
CA LYS A 695 22.53 -12.80 4.02
C LYS A 695 21.52 -11.83 4.62
N ILE A 696 20.93 -10.94 3.81
CA ILE A 696 19.91 -9.99 4.27
C ILE A 696 18.56 -10.73 4.29
N PRO A 697 17.86 -10.78 5.44
CA PRO A 697 16.52 -11.33 5.50
C PRO A 697 15.58 -10.60 4.51
N PRO A 698 14.67 -11.30 3.82
CA PRO A 698 13.82 -10.70 2.79
C PRO A 698 13.13 -9.40 3.21
N LEU A 699 12.55 -9.33 4.41
CA LEU A 699 11.83 -8.14 4.90
C LEU A 699 12.74 -6.97 5.34
N TYR A 700 14.05 -7.17 5.41
CA TYR A 700 15.05 -6.11 5.61
C TYR A 700 15.68 -5.63 4.30
N SER A 701 15.45 -6.36 3.22
CA SER A 701 16.03 -6.11 1.90
C SER A 701 15.16 -5.13 1.12
N PHE A 702 15.08 -3.91 1.62
CA PHE A 702 14.42 -2.76 1.00
C PHE A 702 15.38 -1.58 0.91
N TYR A 703 15.36 -0.85 -0.19
CA TYR A 703 16.21 0.30 -0.46
C TYR A 703 15.30 1.45 -0.95
N ASP A 704 15.24 2.53 -0.17
CA ASP A 704 14.35 3.67 -0.41
C ASP A 704 14.97 4.63 -1.44
N VAL A 705 15.06 4.17 -2.69
CA VAL A 705 15.65 4.87 -3.83
C VAL A 705 14.70 4.84 -5.03
N ASP A 706 14.40 5.99 -5.60
CA ASP A 706 13.43 6.21 -6.70
C ASP A 706 13.88 5.75 -8.09
N GLN A 707 14.96 4.97 -8.16
CA GLN A 707 15.55 4.43 -9.39
C GLN A 707 15.65 2.90 -9.34
N TRP A 708 14.79 2.26 -8.53
CA TRP A 708 14.74 0.80 -8.37
C TRP A 708 13.31 0.28 -8.56
N PRO A 709 12.93 -0.04 -9.82
CA PRO A 709 11.55 -0.41 -10.14
C PRO A 709 11.04 -1.57 -9.29
N GLY A 710 11.82 -2.65 -9.17
CA GLY A 710 11.43 -3.84 -8.41
C GLY A 710 11.21 -3.66 -6.90
N GLN A 711 11.42 -2.48 -6.31
CA GLN A 711 11.16 -2.20 -4.90
C GLN A 711 10.39 -0.92 -4.63
N THR A 712 10.73 0.18 -5.32
CA THR A 712 10.19 1.51 -5.04
C THR A 712 9.20 2.00 -6.08
N GLU A 713 9.01 1.26 -7.18
CA GLU A 713 7.85 1.44 -8.03
C GLU A 713 6.59 0.87 -7.37
N PHE A 714 5.46 1.24 -7.94
CA PHE A 714 4.12 0.84 -7.59
C PHE A 714 3.33 0.69 -8.89
N THR A 715 2.26 -0.10 -8.89
CA THR A 715 1.25 -0.03 -9.97
C THR A 715 -0.13 0.24 -9.39
N VAL A 716 -0.96 0.92 -10.17
CA VAL A 716 -2.36 1.19 -9.83
C VAL A 716 -3.14 -0.10 -9.53
N THR A 717 -2.81 -1.20 -10.23
CA THR A 717 -3.48 -2.49 -10.07
C THR A 717 -2.92 -3.35 -8.93
N GLU A 718 -1.59 -3.44 -8.77
CA GLU A 718 -0.99 -4.42 -7.86
C GLU A 718 -0.72 -3.87 -6.46
N THR A 719 -0.72 -2.55 -6.27
CA THR A 719 -0.42 -1.95 -4.96
C THR A 719 -1.45 -0.92 -4.52
N ILE A 720 -1.80 0.06 -5.36
CA ILE A 720 -2.74 1.12 -4.99
C ILE A 720 -4.16 0.56 -4.80
N LEU A 721 -4.70 -0.18 -5.78
CA LEU A 721 -6.02 -0.80 -5.65
C LEU A 721 -6.12 -1.72 -4.41
N PRO A 722 -5.18 -2.66 -4.16
CA PRO A 722 -5.18 -3.47 -2.95
C PRO A 722 -5.23 -2.64 -1.66
N ALA A 723 -4.47 -1.55 -1.58
CA ALA A 723 -4.52 -0.64 -0.45
C ALA A 723 -5.93 -0.02 -0.27
N VAL A 724 -6.51 0.49 -1.36
CA VAL A 724 -7.87 1.06 -1.34
C VAL A 724 -8.91 0.03 -0.87
N VAL A 725 -8.82 -1.22 -1.33
CA VAL A 725 -9.76 -2.27 -0.90
C VAL A 725 -9.54 -2.66 0.57
N MET A 726 -8.29 -2.77 1.03
CA MET A 726 -7.98 -3.09 2.44
C MET A 726 -8.55 -2.06 3.39
N PHE A 727 -8.24 -0.79 3.16
CA PHE A 727 -8.68 0.29 4.04
C PHE A 727 -10.17 0.57 3.87
N GLY A 728 -10.70 0.53 2.64
CA GLY A 728 -12.11 0.75 2.36
C GLY A 728 -13.04 -0.28 2.99
N ALA A 729 -12.63 -1.55 3.02
CA ALA A 729 -13.39 -2.60 3.70
C ALA A 729 -13.47 -2.41 5.23
N LEU A 730 -12.49 -1.72 5.81
CA LEU A 730 -12.37 -1.43 7.25
C LEU A 730 -12.71 0.02 7.62
N ALA A 731 -13.02 0.86 6.63
CA ALA A 731 -13.22 2.29 6.82
C ALA A 731 -14.44 2.59 7.70
N PRO A 732 -14.39 3.68 8.49
CA PRO A 732 -15.52 4.10 9.31
C PRO A 732 -16.74 4.41 8.45
N LYS A 733 -17.92 4.24 9.04
CA LYS A 733 -19.18 4.69 8.43
C LYS A 733 -19.26 6.21 8.45
N ASN A 734 -19.82 6.79 7.39
CA ASN A 734 -20.04 8.21 7.21
C ASN A 734 -18.80 9.03 7.61
N PRO A 735 -17.63 8.77 6.99
CA PRO A 735 -16.41 9.49 7.32
C PRO A 735 -16.63 10.98 7.08
N LYS A 736 -16.08 11.81 7.95
CA LYS A 736 -16.03 13.25 7.67
C LYS A 736 -15.17 13.46 6.42
N PRO A 737 -15.66 14.21 5.41
CA PRO A 737 -14.83 14.64 4.30
C PRO A 737 -13.57 15.33 4.79
N TYR A 738 -12.50 15.26 4.00
CA TYR A 738 -11.32 16.08 4.24
C TYR A 738 -11.69 17.56 3.98
N GLU A 739 -11.79 18.36 5.05
CA GLU A 739 -12.17 19.78 4.96
C GLU A 739 -10.95 20.74 5.00
N GLY A 740 -9.74 20.22 5.24
CA GLY A 740 -8.53 21.04 5.31
C GLY A 740 -8.05 21.54 3.94
N PRO A 741 -7.11 22.50 3.87
CA PRO A 741 -6.29 22.63 2.67
C PRO A 741 -5.49 21.33 2.51
N LEU A 742 -5.30 20.87 1.27
CA LEU A 742 -4.32 19.83 0.99
C LEU A 742 -2.95 20.30 1.54
N PRO A 743 -2.10 19.38 2.01
CA PRO A 743 -0.82 19.75 2.59
C PRO A 743 -0.09 20.63 1.59
N SER A 744 0.45 21.77 2.03
CA SER A 744 1.37 22.53 1.18
C SER A 744 2.71 21.79 1.24
N PRO A 745 3.13 21.08 0.17
CA PRO A 745 4.50 20.62 0.07
C PRO A 745 5.44 21.84 0.11
N LYS A 746 6.68 21.59 0.51
CA LYS A 746 7.75 22.58 0.55
C LYS A 746 8.28 22.90 -0.82
#